data_AF-A0A8J4AGR1-F1
#
_entry.id   AF-A0A8J4AGR1-F1
#
_cell.length_a   1.000
_cell.length_b   1.000
_cell.length_c   1.000
_cell.angle_alpha   90.00
_cell.angle_beta   90.00
_cell.angle_gamma   90.00
#
_symmetry.space_group_name_H-M   'P 1'
#
loop_
_entity.id
_entity.type
_entity.pdbx_description
1 polymer ?
#
loop_
_entity_poly.entity_id
_entity_poly.type
_entity_poly.pdbx_seq_one_letter_code
_entity_poly.pdbx_strand_id
1 'polypeptide(L)'
;MPAMDVPASTSPGPAAAAESGGSAAAGRAPLVALLAVVTVFAVEGLRTSGPPLDHVAGAGGVAVAALVALLVYLIPVLVGPLVGWLGARRATSAAVLLLVGLRLLEQAVPTPGFGTALATTVVGLGALVLVSAQVVRIGRRGFALGIVLGGALDVAVRSAFGSWDPAWRPGLLPWLYTVVVCALLVVLLARTARTFAPAAGEVRSFAVLGPYLALYVLILGSPAFVASQGGLGAPWATVLLLFGVLLAIEAIGRDRRLPGRYLWIVGLVLLGAVAAALYLPGVPALIAVLVGQVAAALLLARLPAAYRPVGAPVEDDDARAATETHRPGSTVRPASTGSAARTSVRIERSTGPRTEAEPDGSSGGRRAEPGSGGSPGGRRADSGSGGSSSGRRVGVPGGGMRPRPRSSVPPTSPVRRRTPALGFAAAGLGAGLGFVLVVLLYQASYDLPLPFDNRFLPLAGAVLVALPAVLGYRSTVDTEPASPDRRGGLLAPLAGVPAVLLIVPVVLLLTTPAPAHPSATADSVRLVTWNLHYGVNDDAAVDPAAIAATLRSQHPDVIVLQEVNRGWPIGGGTDLAEWLSRALGMPYVWSPAADGQFGNVIMSSLPMSQVRTGPLPYGQGPQRRSYARATVQLPGGHGLTVCTAHLQNITEHHATRDAEIDTLLGHCAGHAPVVVAGDFNSMPGWPEIAKFDRAGLVSAQDSTGHAGELTSPTDTPKYRPDWIFGSDDVSFNDFRIVHSTASDHFPLATTVRLG
;
A
#
# COMPACT_ATOMS: atom_id res chain seq x y z
N MET A 1 53.61 -62.25 -10.86
CA MET A 1 54.11 -61.72 -9.57
C MET A 1 55.55 -61.29 -9.76
N PRO A 2 56.03 -60.24 -9.06
CA PRO A 2 55.27 -59.13 -8.43
C PRO A 2 54.93 -58.06 -9.50
N ALA A 3 54.03 -57.07 -9.35
CA ALA A 3 53.34 -56.44 -8.21
C ALA A 3 54.11 -55.29 -7.49
N MET A 4 53.80 -54.05 -7.87
CA MET A 4 53.86 -52.87 -7.00
C MET A 4 52.74 -51.89 -7.40
N ASP A 5 51.80 -51.65 -6.48
CA ASP A 5 50.74 -50.65 -6.62
C ASP A 5 51.13 -49.35 -5.91
N VAL A 6 50.83 -48.20 -6.51
CA VAL A 6 50.79 -46.90 -5.83
C VAL A 6 49.58 -46.11 -6.36
N PRO A 7 48.54 -45.81 -5.53
CA PRO A 7 47.39 -45.04 -5.98
C PRO A 7 47.68 -43.53 -5.96
N ALA A 8 47.58 -42.88 -7.12
CA ALA A 8 47.71 -41.42 -7.23
C ALA A 8 46.42 -40.71 -6.77
N SER A 9 46.45 -40.08 -5.60
CA SER A 9 45.32 -39.32 -5.04
C SER A 9 45.21 -37.91 -5.65
N THR A 10 44.63 -37.79 -6.84
CA THR A 10 44.35 -36.49 -7.47
C THR A 10 43.16 -35.80 -6.79
N SER A 11 43.43 -34.90 -5.83
CA SER A 11 42.44 -33.94 -5.35
C SER A 11 42.09 -32.94 -6.46
N PRO A 12 40.81 -32.58 -6.66
CA PRO A 12 40.42 -31.63 -7.69
C PRO A 12 40.91 -30.22 -7.33
N GLY A 13 41.68 -29.61 -8.26
CA GLY A 13 42.25 -28.28 -8.06
C GLY A 13 41.19 -27.17 -7.97
N PRO A 14 41.53 -26.00 -7.38
CA PRO A 14 40.56 -24.95 -7.03
C PRO A 14 39.84 -24.28 -8.22
N ALA A 15 40.22 -24.56 -9.46
CA ALA A 15 39.54 -24.06 -10.66
C ALA A 15 38.12 -24.63 -10.85
N ALA A 16 37.92 -25.94 -10.63
CA ALA A 16 36.60 -26.59 -10.86
C ALA A 16 35.51 -26.10 -9.88
N ALA A 17 35.92 -25.61 -8.70
CA ALA A 17 35.03 -24.98 -7.72
C ALA A 17 34.59 -23.56 -8.12
N ALA A 18 35.28 -22.90 -9.06
CA ALA A 18 34.96 -21.54 -9.49
C ALA A 18 33.83 -21.52 -10.54
N GLU A 19 33.88 -22.41 -11.54
CA GLU A 19 32.91 -22.46 -12.64
C GLU A 19 31.51 -22.85 -12.18
N SER A 20 31.42 -23.83 -11.28
CA SER A 20 30.17 -24.24 -10.63
C SER A 20 29.52 -23.12 -9.81
N GLY A 21 30.32 -22.27 -9.14
CA GLY A 21 29.85 -21.07 -8.46
C GLY A 21 29.34 -19.99 -9.41
N GLY A 22 30.04 -19.74 -10.52
CA GLY A 22 29.65 -18.76 -11.54
C GLY A 22 28.30 -19.08 -12.19
N SER A 23 28.09 -20.34 -12.60
CA SER A 23 26.83 -20.78 -13.18
C SER A 23 25.64 -20.62 -12.23
N ALA A 24 25.83 -20.89 -10.93
CA ALA A 24 24.79 -20.75 -9.92
C ALA A 24 24.40 -19.28 -9.65
N ALA A 25 25.34 -18.35 -9.79
CA ALA A 25 25.05 -16.91 -9.67
C ALA A 25 24.29 -16.37 -10.89
N ALA A 26 24.69 -16.76 -12.11
CA ALA A 26 24.09 -16.30 -13.36
C ALA A 26 22.58 -16.58 -13.46
N GLY A 27 22.10 -17.69 -12.90
CA GLY A 27 20.68 -18.05 -12.88
C GLY A 27 19.82 -17.26 -11.87
N ARG A 28 20.41 -16.55 -10.90
CA ARG A 28 19.67 -15.86 -9.82
C ARG A 28 19.13 -14.50 -10.25
N ALA A 29 19.95 -13.67 -10.90
CA ALA A 29 19.58 -12.28 -11.21
C ALA A 29 18.41 -12.15 -12.20
N PRO A 30 18.32 -12.95 -13.30
CA PRO A 30 17.17 -12.89 -14.20
C PRO A 30 15.84 -13.29 -13.53
N LEU A 31 15.88 -14.10 -12.47
CA LEU A 31 14.69 -14.52 -11.73
C LEU A 31 14.19 -13.45 -10.77
N VAL A 32 15.11 -12.69 -10.13
CA VAL A 32 14.76 -11.48 -9.37
C VAL A 32 14.23 -10.39 -10.30
N ALA A 33 14.82 -10.21 -11.48
CA ALA A 33 14.33 -9.29 -12.50
C ALA A 33 12.93 -9.68 -13.00
N LEU A 34 12.64 -10.97 -13.21
CA LEU A 34 11.29 -11.42 -13.58
C LEU A 34 10.24 -11.03 -12.52
N LEU A 35 10.57 -11.16 -11.23
CA LEU A 35 9.68 -10.71 -10.16
C LEU A 35 9.46 -9.19 -10.18
N ALA A 36 10.52 -8.40 -10.39
CA ALA A 36 10.41 -6.94 -10.48
C ALA A 36 9.48 -6.51 -11.62
N VAL A 37 9.65 -7.07 -12.82
CA VAL A 37 8.84 -6.70 -13.99
C VAL A 37 7.38 -7.20 -13.86
N VAL A 38 7.14 -8.38 -13.25
CA VAL A 38 5.77 -8.83 -12.92
C VAL A 38 5.13 -7.93 -11.86
N THR A 39 5.91 -7.39 -10.92
CA THR A 39 5.41 -6.45 -9.90
C THR A 39 4.90 -5.15 -10.55
N VAL A 40 5.58 -4.62 -11.57
CA VAL A 40 5.12 -3.41 -12.29
C VAL A 40 3.72 -3.61 -12.85
N PHE A 41 3.48 -4.63 -13.67
CA PHE A 41 2.15 -4.86 -14.27
C PHE A 41 1.09 -5.29 -13.25
N ALA A 42 1.45 -5.97 -12.16
CA ALA A 42 0.50 -6.24 -11.07
C ALA A 42 0.07 -4.94 -10.39
N VAL A 43 1.01 -4.02 -10.13
CA VAL A 43 0.77 -2.72 -9.49
C VAL A 43 0.03 -1.73 -10.41
N GLU A 44 0.35 -1.72 -11.71
CA GLU A 44 -0.35 -0.95 -12.74
C GLU A 44 -1.82 -1.41 -12.84
N GLY A 45 -2.07 -2.72 -12.90
CA GLY A 45 -3.41 -3.30 -12.88
C GLY A 45 -4.23 -2.92 -11.63
N LEU A 46 -3.61 -2.97 -10.44
CA LEU A 46 -4.29 -2.57 -9.20
C LEU A 46 -4.83 -1.13 -9.27
N ARG A 47 -4.16 -0.22 -9.99
CA ARG A 47 -4.64 1.14 -10.25
C ARG A 47 -5.65 1.22 -11.40
N THR A 48 -5.45 0.51 -12.52
CA THR A 48 -6.45 0.49 -13.61
C THR A 48 -7.77 -0.14 -13.20
N SER A 49 -7.77 -1.00 -12.18
CA SER A 49 -8.99 -1.61 -11.64
C SER A 49 -9.86 -0.68 -10.77
N GLY A 50 -9.39 0.50 -10.37
CA GLY A 50 -10.13 1.42 -9.52
C GLY A 50 -11.34 2.07 -10.21
N PRO A 51 -11.14 2.90 -11.26
CA PRO A 51 -12.23 3.62 -11.93
C PRO A 51 -13.38 2.73 -12.42
N PRO A 52 -13.14 1.53 -13.01
CA PRO A 52 -14.23 0.67 -13.43
C PRO A 52 -15.04 0.05 -12.28
N LEU A 53 -14.47 -0.07 -11.08
CA LEU A 53 -15.22 -0.50 -9.88
C LEU A 53 -16.07 0.64 -9.31
N ASP A 54 -15.62 1.89 -9.47
CA ASP A 54 -16.37 3.08 -9.04
C ASP A 54 -17.60 3.33 -9.91
N HIS A 55 -17.48 3.22 -11.25
CA HIS A 55 -18.62 3.30 -12.15
C HIS A 55 -19.71 2.24 -11.85
N VAL A 56 -19.34 1.07 -11.31
CA VAL A 56 -20.32 0.08 -10.80
C VAL A 56 -21.00 0.55 -9.49
N ALA A 57 -20.36 1.40 -8.69
CA ALA A 57 -20.96 2.05 -7.53
C ALA A 57 -21.96 3.14 -7.95
N GLY A 58 -21.63 3.95 -8.96
CA GLY A 58 -22.57 4.92 -9.55
C GLY A 58 -23.82 4.24 -10.13
N ALA A 59 -23.64 3.17 -10.92
CA ALA A 59 -24.76 2.47 -11.58
C ALA A 59 -25.56 1.52 -10.67
N GLY A 60 -24.94 0.92 -9.64
CA GLY A 60 -25.53 -0.13 -8.80
C GLY A 60 -25.58 0.15 -7.30
N GLY A 61 -25.03 1.28 -6.84
CA GLY A 61 -24.79 1.59 -5.44
C GLY A 61 -23.52 0.93 -4.89
N VAL A 62 -22.87 1.60 -3.94
CA VAL A 62 -21.59 1.20 -3.31
C VAL A 62 -21.60 -0.25 -2.79
N ALA A 63 -22.75 -0.74 -2.30
CA ALA A 63 -22.89 -2.12 -1.83
C ALA A 63 -22.72 -3.16 -2.95
N VAL A 64 -23.16 -2.87 -4.17
CA VAL A 64 -22.98 -3.74 -5.34
C VAL A 64 -21.52 -3.69 -5.81
N ALA A 65 -20.92 -2.51 -5.89
CA ALA A 65 -19.50 -2.35 -6.21
C ALA A 65 -18.58 -3.09 -5.22
N ALA A 66 -18.84 -2.96 -3.92
CA ALA A 66 -18.11 -3.68 -2.87
C ALA A 66 -18.24 -5.21 -3.03
N LEU A 67 -19.43 -5.73 -3.31
CA LEU A 67 -19.65 -7.15 -3.58
C LEU A 67 -18.90 -7.63 -4.84
N VAL A 68 -19.00 -6.88 -5.94
CA VAL A 68 -18.34 -7.18 -7.21
C VAL A 68 -16.81 -7.17 -7.06
N ALA A 69 -16.26 -6.15 -6.41
CA ALA A 69 -14.83 -6.04 -6.14
C ALA A 69 -14.33 -7.16 -5.22
N LEU A 70 -15.07 -7.51 -4.16
CA LEU A 70 -14.77 -8.67 -3.32
C LEU A 70 -14.77 -9.97 -4.13
N LEU A 71 -15.77 -10.20 -4.99
CA LEU A 71 -15.84 -11.39 -5.84
C LEU A 71 -14.66 -11.48 -6.82
N VAL A 72 -14.24 -10.36 -7.43
CA VAL A 72 -13.07 -10.33 -8.33
C VAL A 72 -11.78 -10.60 -7.57
N TYR A 73 -11.56 -9.94 -6.44
CA TYR A 73 -10.34 -10.10 -5.64
C TYR A 73 -10.31 -11.40 -4.80
N LEU A 74 -11.38 -12.20 -4.81
CA LEU A 74 -11.33 -13.61 -4.41
C LEU A 74 -10.69 -14.51 -5.47
N ILE A 75 -10.79 -14.18 -6.77
CA ILE A 75 -10.37 -15.06 -7.89
C ILE A 75 -8.89 -15.52 -7.81
N PRO A 76 -7.91 -14.73 -7.31
CA PRO A 76 -6.54 -15.21 -7.09
C PRO A 76 -6.41 -16.48 -6.21
N VAL A 77 -7.45 -16.89 -5.47
CA VAL A 77 -7.51 -18.22 -4.82
C VAL A 77 -7.35 -19.39 -5.81
N LEU A 78 -7.75 -19.20 -7.07
CA LEU A 78 -7.67 -20.21 -8.14
C LEU A 78 -6.23 -20.58 -8.53
N VAL A 79 -5.23 -19.80 -8.10
CA VAL A 79 -3.80 -20.18 -8.22
C VAL A 79 -3.52 -21.52 -7.55
N GLY A 80 -4.24 -21.87 -6.47
CA GLY A 80 -4.15 -23.19 -5.83
C GLY A 80 -4.54 -24.35 -6.76
N PRO A 81 -5.81 -24.41 -7.21
CA PRO A 81 -6.27 -25.32 -8.26
C PRO A 81 -5.37 -25.34 -9.51
N LEU A 82 -4.94 -24.18 -10.02
CA LEU A 82 -4.06 -24.08 -11.19
C LEU A 82 -2.71 -24.79 -10.97
N VAL A 83 -2.09 -24.61 -9.79
CA VAL A 83 -0.88 -25.34 -9.39
C VAL A 83 -1.15 -26.83 -9.18
N GLY A 84 -2.35 -27.20 -8.70
CA GLY A 84 -2.78 -28.59 -8.57
C GLY A 84 -2.91 -29.32 -9.92
N TRP A 85 -3.41 -28.63 -10.95
CA TRP A 85 -3.63 -29.19 -12.29
C TRP A 85 -2.37 -29.17 -13.17
N LEU A 86 -1.69 -28.02 -13.28
CA LEU A 86 -0.54 -27.85 -14.16
C LEU A 86 0.81 -28.19 -13.50
N GLY A 87 0.88 -28.16 -12.16
CA GLY A 87 2.14 -28.11 -11.42
C GLY A 87 2.78 -26.71 -11.45
N ALA A 88 3.49 -26.34 -10.38
CA ALA A 88 3.95 -24.97 -10.16
C ALA A 88 4.76 -24.37 -11.33
N ARG A 89 5.64 -25.17 -11.97
CA ARG A 89 6.45 -24.75 -13.13
C ARG A 89 5.61 -24.22 -14.30
N ARG A 90 4.58 -24.99 -14.68
CA ARG A 90 3.70 -24.67 -15.81
C ARG A 90 2.72 -23.57 -15.42
N ALA A 91 2.19 -23.59 -14.19
CA ALA A 91 1.35 -22.53 -13.66
C ALA A 91 2.05 -21.16 -13.67
N THR A 92 3.29 -21.06 -13.18
CA THR A 92 4.08 -19.80 -13.24
C THR A 92 4.27 -19.32 -14.69
N SER A 93 4.60 -20.24 -15.60
CA SER A 93 4.84 -19.88 -17.01
C SER A 93 3.56 -19.42 -17.72
N ALA A 94 2.44 -20.11 -17.48
CA ALA A 94 1.14 -19.77 -18.05
C ALA A 94 0.62 -18.43 -17.52
N ALA A 95 0.75 -18.15 -16.21
CA ALA A 95 0.32 -16.89 -15.63
C ALA A 95 1.10 -15.68 -16.17
N VAL A 96 2.42 -15.80 -16.36
CA VAL A 96 3.24 -14.73 -16.96
C VAL A 96 2.91 -14.50 -18.44
N LEU A 97 2.68 -15.56 -19.22
CA LEU A 97 2.27 -15.43 -20.62
C LEU A 97 0.86 -14.85 -20.77
N LEU A 98 -0.07 -15.22 -19.88
CA LEU A 98 -1.42 -14.65 -19.84
C LEU A 98 -1.40 -13.17 -19.44
N LEU A 99 -0.56 -12.78 -18.48
CA LEU A 99 -0.37 -11.38 -18.10
C LEU A 99 0.16 -10.53 -19.28
N VAL A 100 1.10 -11.06 -20.06
CA VAL A 100 1.59 -10.43 -21.30
C VAL A 100 0.46 -10.28 -22.32
N GLY A 101 -0.34 -11.32 -22.54
CA GLY A 101 -1.48 -11.25 -23.46
C GLY A 101 -2.55 -10.24 -23.02
N LEU A 102 -2.85 -10.18 -21.72
CA LEU A 102 -3.83 -9.24 -21.16
C LEU A 102 -3.36 -7.79 -21.21
N ARG A 103 -2.10 -7.48 -20.86
CA ARG A 103 -1.58 -6.10 -20.98
C ARG A 103 -1.52 -5.60 -22.43
N LEU A 104 -1.20 -6.48 -23.39
CA LEU A 104 -1.25 -6.14 -24.81
C LEU A 104 -2.68 -5.92 -25.32
N LEU A 105 -3.66 -6.70 -24.82
CA LEU A 105 -5.08 -6.52 -25.14
C LEU A 105 -5.64 -5.24 -24.52
N GLU A 106 -5.35 -4.97 -23.25
CA GLU A 106 -5.78 -3.78 -22.51
C GLU A 106 -5.23 -2.48 -23.13
N GLN A 107 -4.00 -2.48 -23.65
CA GLN A 107 -3.44 -1.35 -24.41
C GLN A 107 -4.08 -1.17 -25.80
N ALA A 108 -4.79 -2.18 -26.31
CA ALA A 108 -5.44 -2.16 -27.62
C ALA A 108 -6.92 -1.73 -27.59
N VAL A 109 -7.52 -1.58 -26.41
CA VAL A 109 -8.86 -0.99 -26.25
C VAL A 109 -8.69 0.51 -25.93
N PRO A 110 -9.43 1.43 -26.56
CA PRO A 110 -9.29 2.88 -26.30
C PRO A 110 -9.48 3.27 -24.83
N THR A 111 -10.40 2.58 -24.15
CA THR A 111 -10.58 2.61 -22.70
C THR A 111 -10.35 1.19 -22.15
N PRO A 112 -9.52 1.01 -21.10
CA PRO A 112 -9.39 -0.25 -20.35
C PRO A 112 -10.72 -0.76 -19.80
N GLY A 113 -11.47 -1.50 -20.63
CA GLY A 113 -12.79 -2.00 -20.30
C GLY A 113 -12.78 -2.82 -19.00
N PHE A 114 -13.86 -2.69 -18.23
CA PHE A 114 -14.05 -3.30 -16.90
C PHE A 114 -13.48 -4.72 -16.80
N GLY A 115 -13.85 -5.61 -17.72
CA GLY A 115 -13.39 -7.00 -17.75
C GLY A 115 -11.88 -7.16 -18.02
N THR A 116 -11.27 -6.32 -18.85
CA THR A 116 -9.83 -6.40 -19.16
C THR A 116 -8.96 -5.89 -18.02
N ALA A 117 -9.26 -4.73 -17.43
CA ALA A 117 -8.49 -4.20 -16.29
C ALA A 117 -8.51 -5.17 -15.10
N LEU A 118 -9.69 -5.66 -14.73
CA LEU A 118 -9.85 -6.62 -13.64
C LEU A 118 -9.19 -7.98 -13.94
N ALA A 119 -9.21 -8.45 -15.20
CA ALA A 119 -8.48 -9.66 -15.60
C ALA A 119 -6.96 -9.48 -15.51
N THR A 120 -6.41 -8.35 -15.98
CA THR A 120 -4.99 -7.98 -15.80
C THR A 120 -4.61 -8.05 -14.32
N THR A 121 -5.42 -7.46 -13.44
CA THR A 121 -5.14 -7.41 -11.99
C THR A 121 -5.17 -8.78 -11.33
N VAL A 122 -6.20 -9.58 -11.58
CA VAL A 122 -6.33 -10.94 -11.02
C VAL A 122 -5.19 -11.84 -11.49
N VAL A 123 -4.84 -11.79 -12.77
CA VAL A 123 -3.71 -12.57 -13.33
C VAL A 123 -2.37 -12.02 -12.86
N GLY A 124 -2.23 -10.70 -12.70
CA GLY A 124 -1.05 -10.02 -12.17
C GLY A 124 -0.75 -10.45 -10.73
N LEU A 125 -1.74 -10.40 -9.84
CA LEU A 125 -1.64 -10.91 -8.46
C LEU A 125 -1.31 -12.41 -8.43
N GLY A 126 -1.94 -13.21 -9.30
CA GLY A 126 -1.66 -14.64 -9.40
C GLY A 126 -0.23 -14.94 -9.88
N ALA A 127 0.24 -14.23 -10.91
CA ALA A 127 1.60 -14.30 -11.42
C ALA A 127 2.62 -13.83 -10.38
N LEU A 128 2.31 -12.78 -9.61
CA LEU A 128 3.16 -12.27 -8.53
C LEU A 128 3.37 -13.31 -7.44
N VAL A 129 2.31 -13.98 -6.96
CA VAL A 129 2.40 -15.09 -5.99
C VAL A 129 3.19 -16.27 -6.56
N LEU A 130 2.93 -16.64 -7.82
CA LEU A 130 3.60 -17.75 -8.50
C LEU A 130 5.10 -17.50 -8.70
N VAL A 131 5.50 -16.31 -9.16
CA VAL A 131 6.91 -15.93 -9.36
C VAL A 131 7.60 -15.72 -8.01
N SER A 132 6.95 -15.13 -7.00
CA SER A 132 7.48 -15.03 -5.63
C SER A 132 7.87 -16.39 -5.06
N ALA A 133 7.02 -17.41 -5.27
CA ALA A 133 7.33 -18.79 -4.88
C ALA A 133 8.53 -19.40 -5.64
N GLN A 134 8.75 -19.01 -6.91
CA GLN A 134 9.95 -19.40 -7.64
C GLN A 134 11.20 -18.61 -7.23
N VAL A 135 11.07 -17.38 -6.72
CA VAL A 135 12.20 -16.55 -6.29
C VAL A 135 12.66 -16.89 -4.87
N VAL A 136 11.75 -17.09 -3.93
CA VAL A 136 12.12 -17.25 -2.50
C VAL A 136 13.03 -18.46 -2.24
N ARG A 137 12.95 -19.50 -3.08
CA ARG A 137 13.83 -20.70 -3.02
C ARG A 137 15.32 -20.40 -3.26
N ILE A 138 15.64 -19.28 -3.91
CA ILE A 138 17.03 -18.82 -4.12
C ILE A 138 17.47 -17.77 -3.11
N GLY A 139 16.61 -17.42 -2.14
CA GLY A 139 16.89 -16.52 -1.02
C GLY A 139 15.77 -15.49 -0.79
N ARG A 140 15.37 -15.31 0.47
CA ARG A 140 14.34 -14.33 0.91
C ARG A 140 14.68 -12.89 0.50
N ARG A 141 15.99 -12.57 0.50
CA ARG A 141 16.55 -11.31 -0.02
C ARG A 141 16.23 -11.09 -1.50
N GLY A 142 16.34 -12.12 -2.34
CA GLY A 142 16.02 -12.02 -3.77
C GLY A 142 14.54 -11.73 -4.02
N PHE A 143 13.66 -12.29 -3.18
CA PHE A 143 12.23 -11.95 -3.21
C PHE A 143 12.00 -10.48 -2.84
N ALA A 144 12.51 -10.01 -1.70
CA ALA A 144 12.31 -8.63 -1.26
C ALA A 144 12.92 -7.60 -2.24
N LEU A 145 14.09 -7.88 -2.79
CA LEU A 145 14.71 -7.07 -3.85
C LEU A 145 13.83 -7.02 -5.10
N GLY A 146 13.25 -8.15 -5.53
CA GLY A 146 12.38 -8.19 -6.70
C GLY A 146 11.16 -7.27 -6.53
N ILE A 147 10.45 -7.38 -5.41
CA ILE A 147 9.30 -6.51 -5.09
C ILE A 147 9.72 -5.03 -5.04
N VAL A 148 10.80 -4.71 -4.31
CA VAL A 148 11.29 -3.33 -4.12
C VAL A 148 11.81 -2.69 -5.43
N LEU A 149 12.49 -3.45 -6.29
CA LEU A 149 12.92 -3.00 -7.62
C LEU A 149 11.73 -2.83 -8.58
N GLY A 150 10.71 -3.68 -8.47
CA GLY A 150 9.45 -3.50 -9.17
C GLY A 150 8.75 -2.19 -8.78
N GLY A 151 8.74 -1.85 -7.50
CA GLY A 151 8.25 -0.55 -7.01
C GLY A 151 9.06 0.64 -7.53
N ALA A 152 10.40 0.55 -7.58
CA ALA A 152 11.20 1.62 -8.19
C ALA A 152 10.90 1.80 -9.69
N LEU A 153 10.74 0.71 -10.44
CA LEU A 153 10.36 0.75 -11.85
C LEU A 153 8.98 1.38 -12.04
N ASP A 154 7.99 0.98 -11.24
CA ASP A 154 6.62 1.55 -11.29
C ASP A 154 6.60 3.05 -10.94
N VAL A 155 7.30 3.48 -9.87
CA VAL A 155 7.46 4.92 -9.55
C VAL A 155 8.10 5.66 -10.73
N ALA A 156 9.17 5.14 -11.31
CA ALA A 156 9.90 5.82 -12.37
C ALA A 156 9.10 5.89 -13.69
N VAL A 157 8.40 4.81 -14.07
CA VAL A 157 7.51 4.79 -15.24
C VAL A 157 6.39 5.80 -15.04
N ARG A 158 5.63 5.69 -13.95
CA ARG A 158 4.47 6.55 -13.68
C ARG A 158 4.88 8.01 -13.57
N SER A 159 6.03 8.33 -12.98
CA SER A 159 6.57 9.70 -12.96
C SER A 159 7.07 10.16 -14.33
N ALA A 160 7.67 9.32 -15.17
CA ALA A 160 8.03 9.68 -16.56
C ALA A 160 6.78 10.00 -17.40
N PHE A 161 5.68 9.28 -17.16
CA PHE A 161 4.35 9.61 -17.66
C PHE A 161 3.65 10.70 -16.80
N GLY A 162 4.30 11.33 -15.82
CA GLY A 162 3.74 12.47 -15.09
C GLY A 162 2.49 12.16 -14.26
N SER A 163 2.39 10.93 -13.73
CA SER A 163 1.36 10.30 -12.88
C SER A 163 0.13 9.65 -13.54
N TRP A 164 -0.27 10.05 -14.76
CA TRP A 164 -1.36 9.38 -15.49
C TRP A 164 -0.81 8.13 -16.21
N ASP A 165 -1.23 6.93 -15.83
CA ASP A 165 -0.60 5.65 -16.21
C ASP A 165 -0.65 5.30 -17.72
N PRO A 166 0.29 4.48 -18.25
CA PRO A 166 0.35 4.10 -19.67
C PRO A 166 -0.89 3.36 -20.19
N ALA A 167 -1.53 2.54 -19.35
CA ALA A 167 -2.72 1.79 -19.74
C ALA A 167 -3.92 2.69 -20.11
N TRP A 168 -4.02 3.89 -19.54
CA TRP A 168 -5.06 4.88 -19.83
C TRP A 168 -4.74 5.79 -21.03
N ARG A 169 -3.62 5.58 -21.73
CA ARG A 169 -3.12 6.53 -22.74
C ARG A 169 -3.18 6.01 -24.17
N PRO A 170 -3.72 6.79 -25.11
CA PRO A 170 -3.52 6.55 -26.53
C PRO A 170 -2.10 6.92 -26.99
N GLY A 171 -1.73 6.46 -28.18
CA GLY A 171 -0.51 6.88 -28.90
C GLY A 171 0.70 5.95 -28.77
N LEU A 172 1.78 6.33 -29.47
CA LEU A 172 2.93 5.44 -29.69
C LEU A 172 3.79 5.18 -28.45
N LEU A 173 3.95 6.16 -27.55
CA LEU A 173 4.84 6.04 -26.40
C LEU A 173 4.35 5.05 -25.32
N PRO A 174 3.05 5.05 -24.91
CA PRO A 174 2.50 3.99 -24.07
C PRO A 174 2.61 2.60 -24.70
N TRP A 175 2.30 2.50 -26.00
CA TRP A 175 2.45 1.26 -26.76
C TRP A 175 3.89 0.73 -26.76
N LEU A 176 4.89 1.60 -26.97
CA LEU A 176 6.29 1.25 -26.93
C LEU A 176 6.70 0.75 -25.54
N TYR A 177 6.26 1.42 -24.47
CA TYR A 177 6.45 0.95 -23.08
C TYR A 177 5.88 -0.46 -22.89
N THR A 178 4.59 -0.66 -23.20
CA THR A 178 3.90 -1.93 -22.95
C THR A 178 4.50 -3.08 -23.77
N VAL A 179 4.88 -2.84 -25.03
CA VAL A 179 5.58 -3.83 -25.87
C VAL A 179 6.97 -4.15 -25.34
N VAL A 180 7.77 -3.16 -24.91
CA VAL A 180 9.11 -3.39 -24.34
C VAL A 180 9.04 -4.18 -23.03
N VAL A 181 8.11 -3.85 -22.14
CA VAL A 181 7.91 -4.57 -20.87
C VAL A 181 7.39 -5.99 -21.10
N CYS A 182 6.47 -6.18 -22.04
CA CYS A 182 6.00 -7.51 -22.45
C CYS A 182 7.13 -8.37 -23.06
N ALA A 183 7.94 -7.80 -23.95
CA ALA A 183 9.11 -8.48 -24.53
C ALA A 183 10.13 -8.84 -23.45
N LEU A 184 10.38 -7.95 -22.48
CA LEU A 184 11.25 -8.20 -21.34
C LEU A 184 10.72 -9.36 -20.46
N LEU A 185 9.41 -9.41 -20.18
CA LEU A 185 8.79 -10.54 -19.48
C LEU A 185 9.00 -11.86 -20.23
N VAL A 186 8.78 -11.90 -21.54
CA VAL A 186 8.97 -13.10 -22.37
C VAL A 186 10.43 -13.55 -22.37
N VAL A 187 11.39 -12.62 -22.51
CA VAL A 187 12.83 -12.92 -22.48
C VAL A 187 13.29 -13.41 -21.10
N LEU A 188 12.83 -12.77 -20.01
CA LEU A 188 13.15 -13.19 -18.65
C LEU A 188 12.50 -14.54 -18.31
N LEU A 189 11.27 -14.80 -18.74
CA LEU A 189 10.62 -16.09 -18.61
C LEU A 189 11.38 -17.19 -19.37
N ALA A 190 11.75 -16.95 -20.64
CA ALA A 190 12.51 -17.91 -21.45
C ALA A 190 13.87 -18.26 -20.81
N ARG A 191 14.55 -17.27 -20.21
CA ARG A 191 15.82 -17.47 -19.47
C ARG A 191 15.64 -18.22 -18.14
N THR A 192 14.49 -18.09 -17.47
CA THR A 192 14.31 -18.58 -16.09
C THR A 192 13.45 -19.82 -15.95
N ALA A 193 12.54 -20.12 -16.89
CA ALA A 193 11.54 -21.19 -16.77
C ALA A 193 12.16 -22.59 -16.54
N ARG A 194 13.32 -22.86 -17.16
CA ARG A 194 14.09 -24.10 -16.96
C ARG A 194 14.56 -24.28 -15.50
N THR A 195 14.70 -23.18 -14.75
CA THR A 195 15.17 -23.18 -13.36
C THR A 195 14.05 -23.38 -12.33
N PHE A 196 12.78 -23.21 -12.71
CA PHE A 196 11.63 -23.27 -11.78
C PHE A 196 11.56 -24.62 -11.04
N ALA A 197 10.96 -24.66 -9.86
CA ALA A 197 10.78 -25.85 -9.03
C ALA A 197 9.35 -26.44 -9.14
N PRO A 198 9.17 -27.78 -9.04
CA PRO A 198 7.84 -28.41 -9.04
C PRO A 198 7.04 -28.13 -7.76
N ALA A 199 7.72 -27.99 -6.63
CA ALA A 199 7.16 -27.66 -5.33
C ALA A 199 7.95 -26.50 -4.71
N ALA A 200 7.22 -25.51 -4.18
CA ALA A 200 7.75 -24.52 -3.24
C ALA A 200 7.42 -24.98 -1.81
N GLY A 201 8.07 -24.34 -0.81
CA GLY A 201 7.84 -24.60 0.62
C GLY A 201 6.52 -24.00 1.12
N GLU A 202 6.50 -23.50 2.36
CA GLU A 202 5.33 -22.79 2.87
C GLU A 202 5.15 -21.42 2.19
N VAL A 203 4.43 -21.40 1.06
CA VAL A 203 4.10 -20.19 0.28
C VAL A 203 3.02 -19.31 0.92
N ARG A 204 2.41 -19.75 2.02
CA ARG A 204 1.29 -19.05 2.69
C ARG A 204 1.65 -17.65 3.17
N SER A 205 2.92 -17.41 3.50
CA SER A 205 3.42 -16.10 3.91
C SER A 205 3.31 -15.03 2.82
N PHE A 206 3.13 -15.38 1.54
CA PHE A 206 2.84 -14.42 0.47
C PHE A 206 1.43 -13.81 0.51
N ALA A 207 0.54 -14.29 1.39
CA ALA A 207 -0.72 -13.60 1.69
C ALA A 207 -0.51 -12.12 2.08
N VAL A 208 0.66 -11.80 2.64
CA VAL A 208 1.10 -10.45 3.01
C VAL A 208 1.31 -9.49 1.83
N LEU A 209 1.38 -10.00 0.59
CA LEU A 209 1.57 -9.17 -0.60
C LEU A 209 0.40 -8.21 -0.78
N GLY A 210 -0.84 -8.62 -0.48
CA GLY A 210 -2.02 -7.76 -0.63
C GLY A 210 -1.94 -6.51 0.25
N PRO A 211 -1.79 -6.66 1.58
CA PRO A 211 -1.63 -5.52 2.49
C PRO A 211 -0.39 -4.67 2.20
N TYR A 212 0.71 -5.28 1.75
CA TYR A 212 1.88 -4.53 1.30
C TYR A 212 1.60 -3.69 0.04
N LEU A 213 0.91 -4.27 -0.95
CA LEU A 213 0.55 -3.58 -2.19
C LEU A 213 -0.47 -2.45 -1.93
N ALA A 214 -1.36 -2.61 -0.95
CA ALA A 214 -2.25 -1.54 -0.51
C ALA A 214 -1.47 -0.35 0.09
N LEU A 215 -0.55 -0.62 1.02
CA LEU A 215 0.35 0.41 1.57
C LEU A 215 1.20 1.07 0.48
N TYR A 216 1.67 0.29 -0.49
CA TYR A 216 2.48 0.79 -1.60
C TYR A 216 1.67 1.71 -2.53
N VAL A 217 0.49 1.27 -2.98
CA VAL A 217 -0.35 2.03 -3.91
C VAL A 217 -0.87 3.32 -3.28
N LEU A 218 -1.29 3.29 -2.01
CA LEU A 218 -1.80 4.47 -1.31
C LEU A 218 -0.67 5.44 -0.89
N ILE A 219 0.43 4.92 -0.32
CA ILE A 219 1.41 5.72 0.44
C ILE A 219 2.85 5.50 -0.05
N LEU A 220 3.39 4.29 0.18
CA LEU A 220 4.84 4.02 0.12
C LEU A 220 5.43 4.01 -1.29
N GLY A 221 4.59 4.08 -2.32
CA GLY A 221 4.94 4.14 -3.73
C GLY A 221 4.14 5.20 -4.50
N SER A 222 3.52 6.18 -3.85
CA SER A 222 2.67 7.18 -4.51
C SER A 222 3.35 8.56 -4.58
N PRO A 223 3.87 8.99 -5.76
CA PRO A 223 4.42 10.34 -5.92
C PRO A 223 3.37 11.42 -5.66
N ALA A 224 2.09 11.14 -5.97
CA ALA A 224 0.98 12.05 -5.75
C ALA A 224 0.70 12.26 -4.25
N PHE A 225 0.69 11.20 -3.44
CA PHE A 225 0.62 11.29 -1.98
C PHE A 225 1.80 12.08 -1.40
N VAL A 226 3.02 11.78 -1.85
CA VAL A 226 4.25 12.44 -1.38
C VAL A 226 4.27 13.92 -1.79
N ALA A 227 3.72 14.26 -2.94
CA ALA A 227 3.55 15.63 -3.41
C ALA A 227 2.47 16.39 -2.60
N SER A 228 1.29 15.78 -2.38
CA SER A 228 0.16 16.43 -1.70
C SER A 228 0.41 16.61 -0.20
N GLN A 229 0.88 15.59 0.51
CA GLN A 229 1.18 15.67 1.94
C GLN A 229 2.48 16.45 2.20
N GLY A 230 3.47 16.33 1.32
CA GLY A 230 4.79 16.95 1.48
C GLY A 230 4.88 18.41 1.04
N GLY A 231 3.94 18.89 0.22
CA GLY A 231 4.06 20.19 -0.45
C GLY A 231 5.15 20.23 -1.53
N LEU A 232 5.47 19.07 -2.13
CA LEU A 232 6.51 18.94 -3.15
C LEU A 232 5.92 18.93 -4.56
N GLY A 233 6.63 19.49 -5.54
CA GLY A 233 6.39 19.17 -6.95
C GLY A 233 6.74 17.71 -7.25
N ALA A 234 6.05 17.09 -8.21
CA ALA A 234 6.15 15.65 -8.48
C ALA A 234 7.57 15.13 -8.81
N PRO A 235 8.48 15.90 -9.45
CA PRO A 235 9.86 15.44 -9.63
C PRO A 235 10.58 15.23 -8.28
N TRP A 236 10.38 16.11 -7.30
CA TRP A 236 10.97 15.98 -5.97
C TRP A 236 10.35 14.83 -5.16
N ALA A 237 9.04 14.63 -5.27
CA ALA A 237 8.37 13.46 -4.72
C ALA A 237 8.94 12.14 -5.30
N THR A 238 9.25 12.14 -6.61
CA THR A 238 9.88 11.01 -7.31
C THR A 238 11.31 10.76 -6.85
N VAL A 239 12.13 11.81 -6.68
CA VAL A 239 13.48 11.70 -6.10
C VAL A 239 13.44 11.07 -4.71
N LEU A 240 12.51 11.53 -3.86
CA LEU A 240 12.37 11.02 -2.50
C LEU A 240 12.00 9.53 -2.46
N LEU A 241 11.02 9.12 -3.27
CA LEU A 241 10.59 7.71 -3.34
C LEU A 241 11.70 6.80 -3.88
N LEU A 242 12.45 7.21 -4.90
CA LEU A 242 13.57 6.43 -5.43
C LEU A 242 14.77 6.39 -4.46
N PHE A 243 15.02 7.48 -3.72
CA PHE A 243 16.04 7.52 -2.67
C PHE A 243 15.70 6.59 -1.50
N GLY A 244 14.45 6.55 -1.04
CA GLY A 244 14.03 5.61 -0.01
C GLY A 244 14.10 4.15 -0.46
N VAL A 245 13.90 3.86 -1.76
CA VAL A 245 14.17 2.53 -2.31
C VAL A 245 15.67 2.19 -2.29
N LEU A 246 16.58 3.14 -2.56
CA LEU A 246 18.02 2.91 -2.39
C LEU A 246 18.37 2.58 -0.92
N LEU A 247 17.78 3.29 0.05
CA LEU A 247 17.93 2.97 1.48
C LEU A 247 17.38 1.56 1.82
N ALA A 248 16.23 1.19 1.25
CA ALA A 248 15.61 -0.11 1.44
C ALA A 248 16.47 -1.27 0.88
N ILE A 249 17.07 -1.09 -0.29
CA ILE A 249 17.98 -2.08 -0.90
C ILE A 249 19.23 -2.27 -0.03
N GLU A 250 19.84 -1.20 0.46
CA GLU A 250 21.00 -1.29 1.34
C GLU A 250 20.65 -1.91 2.71
N ALA A 251 19.44 -1.65 3.23
CA ALA A 251 18.91 -2.31 4.41
C ALA A 251 18.75 -3.83 4.21
N ILE A 252 18.18 -4.28 3.08
CA ILE A 252 18.11 -5.71 2.71
C ILE A 252 19.51 -6.32 2.60
N GLY A 253 20.49 -5.58 2.05
CA GLY A 253 21.90 -5.99 1.98
C GLY A 253 22.52 -6.21 3.37
N ARG A 254 22.29 -5.29 4.30
CA ARG A 254 22.82 -5.30 5.69
C ARG A 254 22.04 -6.20 6.65
N ASP A 255 20.85 -6.65 6.27
CA ASP A 255 19.85 -7.34 7.10
C ASP A 255 20.38 -8.42 8.05
N ARG A 256 21.41 -9.21 7.67
CA ARG A 256 22.08 -10.21 8.54
C ARG A 256 22.57 -9.67 9.91
N ARG A 257 22.57 -8.35 10.14
CA ARG A 257 22.88 -7.70 11.42
C ARG A 257 21.68 -7.52 12.38
N LEU A 258 20.44 -7.80 11.97
CA LEU A 258 19.24 -7.63 12.80
C LEU A 258 18.78 -8.99 13.40
N PRO A 259 18.89 -9.22 14.71
CA PRO A 259 18.32 -10.42 15.34
C PRO A 259 16.79 -10.45 15.22
N GLY A 260 16.21 -11.62 14.93
CA GLY A 260 14.76 -11.78 14.71
C GLY A 260 13.88 -11.28 15.86
N ARG A 261 14.42 -11.26 17.09
CA ARG A 261 13.74 -10.76 18.31
C ARG A 261 13.36 -9.27 18.28
N TYR A 262 13.80 -8.53 17.26
CA TYR A 262 13.47 -7.11 17.07
C TYR A 262 12.52 -6.85 15.89
N LEU A 263 12.01 -7.90 15.21
CA LEU A 263 11.07 -7.73 14.07
C LEU A 263 9.76 -7.07 14.48
N TRP A 264 9.32 -7.20 15.74
CA TRP A 264 8.18 -6.46 16.27
C TRP A 264 8.46 -4.96 16.40
N ILE A 265 9.70 -4.55 16.65
CA ILE A 265 10.10 -3.13 16.62
C ILE A 265 10.02 -2.62 15.18
N VAL A 266 10.49 -3.38 14.18
CA VAL A 266 10.34 -3.01 12.76
C VAL A 266 8.86 -2.91 12.36
N GLY A 267 8.00 -3.79 12.89
CA GLY A 267 6.55 -3.70 12.74
C GLY A 267 5.94 -2.43 13.34
N LEU A 268 6.32 -2.06 14.56
CA LEU A 268 5.89 -0.81 15.19
C LEU A 268 6.44 0.44 14.46
N VAL A 269 7.66 0.36 13.92
CA VAL A 269 8.24 1.43 13.08
C VAL A 269 7.46 1.59 11.78
N LEU A 270 7.04 0.50 11.12
CA LEU A 270 6.16 0.58 9.95
C LEU A 270 4.80 1.20 10.31
N LEU A 271 4.20 0.77 11.42
CA LEU A 271 2.91 1.31 11.89
C LEU A 271 3.00 2.81 12.21
N GLY A 272 4.02 3.21 12.96
CA GLY A 272 4.28 4.61 13.29
C GLY A 272 4.62 5.47 12.07
N ALA A 273 5.33 4.92 11.08
CA ALA A 273 5.60 5.56 9.80
C ALA A 273 4.32 5.78 8.97
N VAL A 274 3.44 4.77 8.87
CA VAL A 274 2.16 4.93 8.16
C VAL A 274 1.26 5.95 8.88
N ALA A 275 1.24 5.96 10.22
CA ALA A 275 0.52 6.98 10.99
C ALA A 275 1.09 8.39 10.76
N ALA A 276 2.41 8.57 10.88
CA ALA A 276 3.05 9.87 10.68
C ALA A 276 2.87 10.39 9.24
N ALA A 277 2.86 9.52 8.24
CA ALA A 277 2.58 9.90 6.85
C ALA A 277 1.12 10.38 6.63
N LEU A 278 0.14 9.81 7.35
CA LEU A 278 -1.29 10.12 7.19
C LEU A 278 -1.80 11.28 8.07
N TYR A 279 -1.08 11.64 9.13
CA TYR A 279 -1.53 12.63 10.11
C TYR A 279 -0.62 13.85 10.27
N LEU A 280 0.58 13.87 9.70
CA LEU A 280 1.51 15.01 9.78
C LEU A 280 1.83 15.54 8.37
N PRO A 281 1.61 16.83 8.07
CA PRO A 281 1.98 17.40 6.77
C PRO A 281 3.49 17.74 6.69
N GLY A 282 3.99 17.93 5.47
CA GLY A 282 5.33 18.43 5.18
C GLY A 282 6.46 17.45 5.50
N VAL A 283 7.60 17.98 5.95
CA VAL A 283 8.84 17.20 6.19
C VAL A 283 8.65 15.97 7.09
N PRO A 284 7.84 15.99 8.17
CA PRO A 284 7.51 14.79 8.94
C PRO A 284 6.89 13.65 8.11
N ALA A 285 5.91 13.93 7.23
CA ALA A 285 5.35 12.92 6.32
C ALA A 285 6.41 12.37 5.37
N LEU A 286 7.26 13.24 4.81
CA LEU A 286 8.33 12.86 3.89
C LEU A 286 9.33 11.89 4.54
N ILE A 287 9.75 12.18 5.78
CA ILE A 287 10.61 11.29 6.59
C ILE A 287 9.88 9.98 6.90
N ALA A 288 8.58 10.05 7.24
CA ALA A 288 7.78 8.88 7.56
C ALA A 288 7.64 7.92 6.37
N VAL A 289 7.44 8.41 5.14
CA VAL A 289 7.41 7.57 3.92
C VAL A 289 8.74 6.86 3.70
N LEU A 290 9.88 7.55 3.85
CA LEU A 290 11.22 6.95 3.76
C LEU A 290 11.42 5.82 4.79
N VAL A 291 11.05 6.07 6.04
CA VAL A 291 11.14 5.07 7.13
C VAL A 291 10.20 3.89 6.88
N GLY A 292 8.98 4.15 6.38
CA GLY A 292 7.98 3.13 6.04
C GLY A 292 8.44 2.22 4.92
N GLN A 293 9.03 2.75 3.84
CA GLN A 293 9.62 1.95 2.77
C GLN A 293 10.71 1.00 3.30
N VAL A 294 11.64 1.50 4.11
CA VAL A 294 12.74 0.69 4.68
C VAL A 294 12.20 -0.37 5.64
N ALA A 295 11.25 -0.03 6.51
CA ALA A 295 10.63 -0.97 7.45
C ALA A 295 9.84 -2.08 6.74
N ALA A 296 9.02 -1.73 5.74
CA ALA A 296 8.31 -2.69 4.92
C ALA A 296 9.26 -3.62 4.14
N ALA A 297 10.32 -3.09 3.54
CA ALA A 297 11.32 -3.87 2.83
C ALA A 297 12.08 -4.87 3.73
N LEU A 298 12.42 -4.47 4.96
CA LEU A 298 13.02 -5.37 5.96
C LEU A 298 12.03 -6.46 6.41
N LEU A 299 10.75 -6.12 6.62
CA LEU A 299 9.71 -7.09 6.94
C LEU A 299 9.50 -8.10 5.79
N LEU A 300 9.48 -7.64 4.52
CA LEU A 300 9.42 -8.51 3.34
C LEU A 300 10.62 -9.46 3.26
N ALA A 301 11.85 -8.97 3.52
CA ALA A 301 13.05 -9.81 3.55
C ALA A 301 13.03 -10.83 4.70
N ARG A 302 12.24 -10.57 5.75
CA ARG A 302 12.12 -11.37 6.96
C ARG A 302 10.81 -12.14 7.12
N LEU A 303 9.95 -12.16 6.09
CA LEU A 303 8.81 -13.07 6.03
C LEU A 303 9.27 -14.53 6.24
N PRO A 304 8.53 -15.36 7.00
CA PRO A 304 8.86 -16.75 7.18
C PRO A 304 8.61 -17.52 5.88
N ALA A 305 9.68 -17.69 5.10
CA ALA A 305 9.75 -18.67 4.04
C ALA A 305 10.27 -19.98 4.64
N ALA A 306 9.37 -20.80 5.19
CA ALA A 306 9.72 -22.13 5.68
C ALA A 306 9.97 -23.08 4.48
N TYR A 307 11.07 -22.86 3.78
CA TYR A 307 11.59 -23.78 2.77
C TYR A 307 12.32 -24.93 3.47
N ARG A 308 11.54 -25.83 4.07
CA ARG A 308 11.99 -27.21 4.29
C ARG A 308 11.71 -27.96 2.97
N PRO A 309 12.74 -28.37 2.19
CA PRO A 309 12.52 -29.19 1.02
C PRO A 309 11.87 -30.52 1.44
N VAL A 310 10.77 -30.88 0.78
CA VAL A 310 10.00 -32.09 1.11
C VAL A 310 10.83 -33.32 0.76
N GLY A 311 11.42 -33.95 1.77
CA GLY A 311 12.27 -35.14 1.61
C GLY A 311 13.75 -34.96 1.98
N ALA A 312 14.17 -33.83 2.56
CA ALA A 312 15.45 -33.82 3.28
C ALA A 312 15.39 -34.81 4.47
N PRO A 313 16.44 -35.62 4.70
CA PRO A 313 16.52 -36.46 5.88
C PRO A 313 16.58 -35.58 7.14
N VAL A 314 16.01 -36.08 8.24
CA VAL A 314 16.37 -35.59 9.56
C VAL A 314 17.71 -36.26 9.89
N GLU A 315 18.80 -35.50 9.95
CA GLU A 315 19.97 -35.92 10.72
C GLU A 315 19.57 -35.78 12.19
N ASP A 316 19.40 -36.90 12.90
CA ASP A 316 19.26 -36.89 14.36
C ASP A 316 20.63 -36.51 14.96
N ASP A 317 20.78 -35.26 15.39
CA ASP A 317 22.03 -34.74 16.00
C ASP A 317 22.49 -35.57 17.21
N ASP A 318 21.54 -36.22 17.91
CA ASP A 318 21.79 -37.17 19.01
C ASP A 318 22.73 -38.32 18.62
N ALA A 319 22.82 -38.69 17.34
CA ALA A 319 23.69 -39.76 16.86
C ALA A 319 25.19 -39.38 16.88
N ARG A 320 25.55 -38.09 16.79
CA ARG A 320 26.97 -37.67 16.78
C ARG A 320 27.59 -37.59 18.18
N ALA A 321 26.78 -37.38 19.22
CA ALA A 321 27.25 -37.30 20.61
C ALA A 321 27.83 -38.61 21.17
N ALA A 322 27.61 -39.75 20.49
CA ALA A 322 27.94 -41.09 21.00
C ALA A 322 29.34 -41.62 20.65
N THR A 323 30.19 -40.87 19.91
CA THR A 323 31.39 -41.43 19.26
C THR A 323 32.74 -40.83 19.69
N GLU A 324 32.79 -39.89 20.66
CA GLU A 324 34.04 -39.23 21.10
C GLU A 324 34.34 -39.41 22.61
N THR A 325 34.37 -40.65 23.12
CA THR A 325 34.63 -40.91 24.55
C THR A 325 35.65 -42.02 24.86
N HIS A 326 36.73 -42.20 24.09
CA HIS A 326 37.87 -43.03 24.54
C HIS A 326 39.26 -42.66 23.94
N ARG A 327 40.04 -41.86 24.68
CA ARG A 327 41.53 -41.90 24.72
C ARG A 327 42.03 -41.45 26.11
N PRO A 328 42.82 -42.26 26.83
CA PRO A 328 43.35 -41.89 28.15
C PRO A 328 44.80 -41.35 28.11
N GLY A 329 45.12 -40.47 29.07
CA GLY A 329 46.47 -40.36 29.65
C GLY A 329 47.41 -39.25 29.14
N SER A 330 47.59 -38.20 29.96
CA SER A 330 48.91 -37.72 30.42
C SER A 330 48.73 -36.72 31.58
N THR A 331 49.68 -36.60 32.50
CA THR A 331 49.51 -35.86 33.77
C THR A 331 50.56 -34.78 34.05
N VAL A 332 50.08 -33.54 34.23
CA VAL A 332 50.41 -32.63 35.36
C VAL A 332 51.88 -32.23 35.61
N ARG A 333 52.24 -30.94 35.39
CA ARG A 333 52.63 -29.97 36.46
C ARG A 333 52.82 -28.50 35.94
N PRO A 334 52.87 -27.46 36.82
CA PRO A 334 52.64 -26.04 36.45
C PRO A 334 53.65 -25.00 37.03
N ALA A 335 53.24 -23.71 37.05
CA ALA A 335 53.84 -22.49 37.65
C ALA A 335 54.77 -21.66 36.71
N SER A 336 54.87 -20.31 36.78
CA SER A 336 54.19 -19.22 37.55
C SER A 336 54.14 -17.93 36.66
N THR A 337 53.77 -16.68 36.99
CA THR A 337 53.30 -15.83 38.15
C THR A 337 52.65 -14.56 37.51
N GLY A 338 51.99 -13.57 38.15
CA GLY A 338 51.58 -13.31 39.55
C GLY A 338 51.02 -11.86 39.75
N SER A 339 50.48 -11.57 40.94
CA SER A 339 50.16 -10.23 41.56
C SER A 339 49.16 -9.26 40.88
N ALA A 340 48.33 -8.47 41.61
CA ALA A 340 48.08 -8.35 43.07
C ALA A 340 46.73 -7.65 43.44
N ALA A 341 46.26 -7.86 44.69
CA ALA A 341 45.29 -7.08 45.52
C ALA A 341 43.81 -6.91 45.04
N ARG A 342 42.73 -7.10 45.84
CA ARG A 342 42.32 -6.85 47.27
C ARG A 342 41.71 -5.44 47.51
N THR A 343 40.64 -5.22 48.29
CA THR A 343 39.77 -6.09 49.15
C THR A 343 38.31 -5.56 49.25
N SER A 344 37.37 -6.40 49.69
CA SER A 344 35.99 -6.07 50.13
C SER A 344 35.85 -5.93 51.66
N VAL A 345 34.73 -5.37 52.19
CA VAL A 345 34.03 -5.85 53.43
C VAL A 345 32.63 -5.20 53.62
N ARG A 346 31.80 -5.77 54.51
CA ARG A 346 30.37 -5.50 54.82
C ARG A 346 30.17 -5.30 56.33
N ILE A 347 29.24 -4.44 56.78
CA ILE A 347 28.79 -4.28 58.19
C ILE A 347 27.24 -4.10 58.24
N GLU A 348 26.61 -4.32 59.41
CA GLU A 348 25.15 -4.47 59.59
C GLU A 348 24.54 -3.65 60.76
N ARG A 349 23.28 -3.22 60.58
CA ARG A 349 22.13 -3.12 61.53
C ARG A 349 22.14 -2.31 62.87
N SER A 350 20.90 -1.89 63.21
CA SER A 350 20.34 -1.46 64.52
C SER A 350 20.59 0.01 64.96
N THR A 351 19.72 0.72 65.70
CA THR A 351 18.41 0.43 66.37
C THR A 351 17.43 1.64 66.27
N GLY A 352 16.17 1.52 66.76
CA GLY A 352 15.15 2.61 66.80
C GLY A 352 15.27 3.58 68.01
N PRO A 353 14.25 4.40 68.40
CA PRO A 353 12.80 4.09 68.43
C PRO A 353 11.79 5.24 68.06
N ARG A 354 10.47 4.98 68.24
CA ARG A 354 9.27 5.81 68.63
C ARG A 354 9.23 7.36 68.44
N THR A 355 8.08 8.06 68.28
CA THR A 355 6.67 7.81 68.74
C THR A 355 5.60 8.55 67.88
N GLU A 356 4.33 8.10 67.99
CA GLU A 356 3.02 8.81 67.97
C GLU A 356 2.77 10.15 67.22
N ALA A 357 1.71 10.20 66.39
CA ALA A 357 0.44 10.92 66.70
C ALA A 357 -0.65 10.75 65.61
N GLU A 358 -1.91 10.62 66.01
CA GLU A 358 -3.16 10.73 65.20
C GLU A 358 -4.06 11.79 65.88
N PRO A 359 -5.12 12.36 65.25
CA PRO A 359 -6.46 11.79 65.49
C PRO A 359 -7.54 12.01 64.40
N ASP A 360 -8.60 11.18 64.47
CA ASP A 360 -10.05 11.40 64.24
C ASP A 360 -10.62 12.16 62.99
N GLY A 361 -11.80 11.78 62.47
CA GLY A 361 -12.61 10.58 62.79
C GLY A 361 -14.11 10.64 62.43
N SER A 362 -14.69 9.45 62.15
CA SER A 362 -16.16 9.15 62.08
C SER A 362 -16.99 9.78 60.93
N SER A 363 -18.12 9.25 60.43
CA SER A 363 -18.81 7.92 60.44
C SER A 363 -19.89 7.96 59.31
N GLY A 364 -20.75 6.99 58.95
CA GLY A 364 -21.13 5.63 59.39
C GLY A 364 -22.66 5.44 59.19
N GLY A 365 -23.26 4.27 58.92
CA GLY A 365 -22.78 2.88 58.83
C GLY A 365 -23.95 1.87 58.92
N ARG A 366 -23.67 0.61 59.33
CA ARG A 366 -24.63 -0.52 59.61
C ARG A 366 -25.25 -1.17 58.35
N ARG A 367 -25.71 -2.44 58.36
CA ARG A 367 -26.01 -3.44 59.42
C ARG A 367 -25.70 -4.88 58.91
N ALA A 368 -25.77 -5.93 59.75
CA ALA A 368 -25.30 -7.29 59.41
C ALA A 368 -26.15 -8.46 59.97
N GLU A 369 -26.05 -9.64 59.31
CA GLU A 369 -26.03 -11.04 59.83
C GLU A 369 -27.18 -11.62 60.71
N PRO A 370 -27.23 -12.96 61.00
CA PRO A 370 -26.90 -14.17 60.19
C PRO A 370 -27.97 -15.32 60.31
N GLY A 371 -27.70 -16.53 59.77
CA GLY A 371 -28.49 -17.76 60.02
C GLY A 371 -27.87 -19.05 59.45
N SER A 372 -28.12 -20.24 60.05
CA SER A 372 -27.37 -21.48 59.74
C SER A 372 -28.09 -22.82 60.02
N GLY A 373 -27.59 -23.94 59.44
CA GLY A 373 -27.75 -25.32 59.95
C GLY A 373 -28.49 -26.35 59.06
N GLY A 374 -27.95 -27.58 58.93
CA GLY A 374 -28.68 -28.73 58.35
C GLY A 374 -27.83 -29.91 57.83
N SER A 375 -27.83 -31.05 58.54
CA SER A 375 -27.30 -32.37 58.14
C SER A 375 -27.86 -33.43 59.13
N PRO A 376 -27.89 -34.78 58.87
CA PRO A 376 -26.68 -35.59 58.66
C PRO A 376 -26.84 -36.88 57.79
N GLY A 377 -25.73 -37.62 57.66
CA GLY A 377 -25.54 -38.79 56.79
C GLY A 377 -26.15 -40.15 57.21
N GLY A 378 -25.82 -41.18 56.41
CA GLY A 378 -26.18 -42.59 56.59
C GLY A 378 -25.03 -43.52 56.18
N ARG A 379 -25.02 -44.78 56.64
CA ARG A 379 -23.91 -45.75 56.47
C ARG A 379 -24.40 -47.09 55.91
N ARG A 380 -23.52 -47.82 55.19
CA ARG A 380 -23.22 -49.24 55.44
C ARG A 380 -22.04 -49.74 54.59
N ALA A 381 -21.49 -50.88 55.00
CA ALA A 381 -20.51 -51.68 54.26
C ALA A 381 -20.81 -53.16 54.55
N ASP A 382 -20.50 -54.04 53.59
CA ASP A 382 -20.18 -55.48 53.71
C ASP A 382 -19.88 -55.95 52.28
N SER A 383 -18.79 -56.65 51.94
CA SER A 383 -18.13 -57.85 52.49
C SER A 383 -18.68 -59.16 51.88
N GLY A 384 -17.77 -60.00 51.39
CA GLY A 384 -18.11 -61.16 50.55
C GLY A 384 -16.87 -61.99 50.20
N SER A 385 -16.96 -63.28 50.55
CA SER A 385 -16.08 -64.42 50.29
C SER A 385 -15.38 -64.48 48.90
N GLY A 386 -14.25 -65.18 48.73
CA GLY A 386 -13.57 -66.13 49.62
C GLY A 386 -13.56 -67.55 49.02
N GLY A 387 -12.39 -68.11 48.76
CA GLY A 387 -12.25 -69.43 48.13
C GLY A 387 -10.80 -69.85 47.89
N SER A 388 -10.25 -70.65 48.80
CA SER A 388 -8.94 -71.29 48.64
C SER A 388 -9.11 -72.75 48.21
N SER A 389 -8.29 -73.22 47.27
CA SER A 389 -7.90 -74.63 47.19
C SER A 389 -6.54 -74.75 46.48
N SER A 390 -5.82 -75.85 46.71
CA SER A 390 -4.40 -76.00 46.31
C SER A 390 -4.18 -77.20 45.39
N GLY A 391 -3.23 -77.07 44.44
CA GLY A 391 -2.92 -78.09 43.43
C GLY A 391 -1.42 -78.27 43.20
N ARG A 392 -0.86 -79.36 43.74
CA ARG A 392 0.49 -79.92 43.48
C ARG A 392 0.52 -80.56 42.06
N ARG A 393 1.65 -80.83 41.37
CA ARG A 393 3.10 -80.83 41.68
C ARG A 393 3.96 -80.95 40.39
N VAL A 394 5.24 -80.55 40.47
CA VAL A 394 6.45 -81.11 39.79
C VAL A 394 6.58 -81.07 38.24
N GLY A 395 7.72 -80.52 37.80
CA GLY A 395 8.37 -80.71 36.49
C GLY A 395 9.69 -79.91 36.47
N VAL A 396 10.82 -80.50 36.08
CA VAL A 396 12.17 -79.88 36.17
C VAL A 396 12.89 -79.93 34.79
N PRO A 397 14.14 -79.43 34.65
CA PRO A 397 14.44 -78.23 33.88
C PRO A 397 14.85 -78.48 32.41
N GLY A 398 14.76 -77.43 31.58
CA GLY A 398 15.36 -77.40 30.24
C GLY A 398 15.91 -76.02 29.92
N GLY A 399 17.21 -75.92 29.59
CA GLY A 399 17.84 -74.68 29.16
C GLY A 399 17.45 -74.32 27.73
N GLY A 400 17.09 -73.05 27.49
CA GLY A 400 16.66 -72.58 26.17
C GLY A 400 16.95 -71.10 25.95
N MET A 401 17.96 -70.81 25.13
CA MET A 401 18.41 -69.45 24.80
C MET A 401 17.34 -68.68 24.01
N ARG A 402 16.66 -67.71 24.63
CA ARG A 402 15.66 -66.87 23.95
C ARG A 402 16.34 -65.66 23.26
N PRO A 403 16.13 -65.44 21.95
CA PRO A 403 16.53 -64.20 21.30
C PRO A 403 15.66 -63.03 21.80
N ARG A 404 16.23 -61.81 21.83
CA ARG A 404 15.47 -60.58 22.11
C ARG A 404 14.42 -60.34 21.02
N PRO A 405 13.21 -59.84 21.35
CA PRO A 405 12.25 -59.43 20.33
C PRO A 405 12.85 -58.28 19.49
N ARG A 406 12.66 -58.34 18.17
CA ARG A 406 12.94 -57.20 17.30
C ARG A 406 12.01 -56.05 17.65
N SER A 407 12.52 -54.83 17.67
CA SER A 407 11.71 -53.62 17.86
C SER A 407 10.67 -53.51 16.73
N SER A 408 9.40 -53.64 17.09
CA SER A 408 8.29 -53.27 16.21
C SER A 408 8.31 -51.74 16.04
N VAL A 409 8.84 -51.27 14.91
CA VAL A 409 8.68 -49.88 14.49
C VAL A 409 7.16 -49.59 14.45
N PRO A 410 6.65 -48.60 15.19
CA PRO A 410 5.23 -48.26 15.13
C PRO A 410 4.90 -47.82 13.70
N PRO A 411 3.72 -48.18 13.16
CA PRO A 411 3.33 -47.74 11.82
C PRO A 411 3.36 -46.21 11.80
N THR A 412 4.19 -45.64 10.92
CA THR A 412 4.30 -44.19 10.77
C THR A 412 2.94 -43.66 10.35
N SER A 413 2.28 -42.92 11.26
CA SER A 413 0.99 -42.32 10.98
C SER A 413 1.13 -41.46 9.71
N PRO A 414 0.22 -41.60 8.73
CA PRO A 414 0.42 -41.01 7.41
C PRO A 414 0.40 -39.49 7.55
N VAL A 415 1.60 -38.89 7.56
CA VAL A 415 1.81 -37.45 7.64
C VAL A 415 1.00 -36.82 6.52
N ARG A 416 -0.12 -36.17 6.88
CA ARG A 416 -1.07 -35.60 5.92
C ARG A 416 -0.31 -34.67 4.99
N ARG A 417 -0.02 -35.15 3.77
CA ARG A 417 0.66 -34.39 2.71
C ARG A 417 -0.23 -33.21 2.35
N ARG A 418 -0.03 -32.06 3.02
CA ARG A 418 -0.70 -30.80 2.68
C ARG A 418 -0.34 -30.49 1.22
N THR A 419 -1.30 -30.67 0.33
CA THR A 419 -1.13 -30.43 -1.11
C THR A 419 -0.69 -28.99 -1.33
N PRO A 420 0.37 -28.71 -2.11
CA PRO A 420 0.91 -27.36 -2.27
C PRO A 420 -0.14 -26.37 -2.81
N ALA A 421 -1.12 -26.86 -3.57
CA ALA A 421 -2.32 -26.13 -3.97
C ALA A 421 -3.02 -25.37 -2.82
N LEU A 422 -3.11 -25.94 -1.60
CA LEU A 422 -3.73 -25.28 -0.43
C LEU A 422 -2.83 -24.19 0.19
N GLY A 423 -1.53 -24.20 -0.09
CA GLY A 423 -0.64 -23.09 0.22
C GLY A 423 -0.85 -21.95 -0.77
N PHE A 424 -0.85 -22.26 -2.07
CA PHE A 424 -1.04 -21.30 -3.15
C PHE A 424 -2.43 -20.65 -3.14
N ALA A 425 -3.50 -21.40 -2.83
CA ALA A 425 -4.84 -20.85 -2.66
C ALA A 425 -4.88 -19.79 -1.55
N ALA A 426 -4.33 -20.09 -0.37
CA ALA A 426 -4.29 -19.15 0.76
C ALA A 426 -3.40 -17.92 0.46
N ALA A 427 -2.30 -18.11 -0.27
CA ALA A 427 -1.42 -17.02 -0.69
C ALA A 427 -2.11 -16.08 -1.68
N GLY A 428 -2.78 -16.61 -2.71
CA GLY A 428 -3.55 -15.82 -3.67
C GLY A 428 -4.74 -15.12 -3.02
N LEU A 429 -5.52 -15.85 -2.20
CA LEU A 429 -6.63 -15.30 -1.42
C LEU A 429 -6.21 -14.11 -0.55
N GLY A 430 -5.08 -14.24 0.16
CA GLY A 430 -4.54 -13.14 0.97
C GLY A 430 -3.99 -11.98 0.15
N ALA A 431 -3.36 -12.25 -0.99
CA ALA A 431 -2.88 -11.21 -1.90
C ALA A 431 -4.03 -10.39 -2.52
N GLY A 432 -5.15 -11.05 -2.85
CA GLY A 432 -6.37 -10.39 -3.33
C GLY A 432 -7.12 -9.68 -2.21
N LEU A 433 -7.70 -10.42 -1.26
CA LEU A 433 -8.52 -9.83 -0.19
C LEU A 433 -7.75 -8.84 0.69
N GLY A 434 -6.48 -9.12 0.99
CA GLY A 434 -5.67 -8.25 1.84
C GLY A 434 -5.26 -6.94 1.18
N PHE A 435 -5.31 -6.86 -0.17
CA PHE A 435 -5.31 -5.58 -0.87
C PHE A 435 -6.70 -4.95 -0.80
N VAL A 436 -7.72 -5.68 -1.27
CA VAL A 436 -9.04 -5.13 -1.56
C VAL A 436 -9.76 -4.60 -0.32
N LEU A 437 -9.62 -5.28 0.82
CA LEU A 437 -10.23 -4.88 2.10
C LEU A 437 -9.57 -3.63 2.71
N VAL A 438 -8.31 -3.35 2.37
CA VAL A 438 -7.65 -2.09 2.78
C VAL A 438 -8.06 -0.97 1.82
N VAL A 439 -7.99 -1.21 0.51
CA VAL A 439 -8.11 -0.15 -0.50
C VAL A 439 -9.57 0.24 -0.79
N LEU A 440 -10.52 -0.70 -0.88
CA LEU A 440 -11.93 -0.37 -1.06
C LEU A 440 -12.47 0.37 0.16
N LEU A 441 -12.33 -0.21 1.36
CA LEU A 441 -12.91 0.36 2.56
C LEU A 441 -12.27 1.72 2.93
N TYR A 442 -11.05 2.00 2.46
CA TYR A 442 -10.42 3.32 2.59
C TYR A 442 -11.03 4.39 1.68
N GLN A 443 -11.53 4.02 0.50
CA GLN A 443 -12.14 4.96 -0.47
C GLN A 443 -13.66 4.96 -0.43
N ALA A 444 -14.32 3.87 -0.03
CA ALA A 444 -15.77 3.81 0.17
C ALA A 444 -16.26 4.77 1.27
N SER A 445 -15.35 5.35 2.07
CA SER A 445 -15.64 6.48 2.96
C SER A 445 -15.78 7.83 2.24
N TYR A 446 -15.72 7.86 0.91
CA TYR A 446 -16.12 8.99 0.07
C TYR A 446 -17.66 9.12 0.02
N ASP A 447 -18.36 7.99 -0.11
CA ASP A 447 -19.83 7.91 -0.11
C ASP A 447 -20.43 7.52 1.25
N LEU A 448 -19.86 6.49 1.88
CA LEU A 448 -20.44 5.85 3.06
C LEU A 448 -19.78 6.37 4.34
N PRO A 449 -20.49 7.11 5.21
CA PRO A 449 -19.92 7.55 6.48
C PRO A 449 -19.58 6.33 7.37
N LEU A 450 -18.30 6.03 7.49
CA LEU A 450 -17.81 4.93 8.32
C LEU A 450 -17.93 5.27 9.81
N PRO A 451 -18.14 4.28 10.70
CA PRO A 451 -18.16 4.50 12.15
C PRO A 451 -16.77 4.75 12.77
N PHE A 452 -15.74 5.00 11.94
CA PHE A 452 -14.36 5.26 12.33
C PHE A 452 -13.61 6.03 11.22
N ASP A 453 -12.50 6.68 11.56
CA ASP A 453 -11.60 7.36 10.62
C ASP A 453 -11.01 6.36 9.60
N ASN A 454 -11.22 6.61 8.29
CA ASN A 454 -10.78 5.69 7.23
C ASN A 454 -9.26 5.43 7.27
N ARG A 455 -8.46 6.38 7.80
CA ARG A 455 -7.00 6.27 7.99
C ARG A 455 -6.59 5.09 8.89
N PHE A 456 -7.51 4.51 9.67
CA PHE A 456 -7.26 3.25 10.40
C PHE A 456 -6.99 2.05 9.47
N LEU A 457 -7.39 2.09 8.19
CA LEU A 457 -7.32 0.94 7.30
C LEU A 457 -5.92 0.73 6.68
N PRO A 458 -5.19 1.77 6.23
CA PRO A 458 -3.76 1.66 6.01
C PRO A 458 -3.00 1.21 7.27
N LEU A 459 -3.40 1.66 8.47
CA LEU A 459 -2.78 1.21 9.73
C LEU A 459 -3.03 -0.29 9.98
N ALA A 460 -4.24 -0.80 9.70
CA ALA A 460 -4.52 -2.23 9.70
C ALA A 460 -3.67 -2.98 8.65
N GLY A 461 -3.46 -2.39 7.47
CA GLY A 461 -2.52 -2.87 6.46
C GLY A 461 -1.08 -3.00 7.00
N ALA A 462 -0.58 -1.99 7.73
CA ALA A 462 0.73 -2.03 8.38
C ALA A 462 0.84 -3.15 9.43
N VAL A 463 -0.20 -3.36 10.24
CA VAL A 463 -0.26 -4.49 11.18
C VAL A 463 -0.24 -5.82 10.43
N LEU A 464 -1.01 -5.97 9.35
CA LEU A 464 -1.03 -7.19 8.53
C LEU A 464 0.30 -7.46 7.82
N VAL A 465 1.07 -6.43 7.43
CA VAL A 465 2.43 -6.57 6.90
C VAL A 465 3.43 -7.01 7.98
N ALA A 466 3.31 -6.49 9.19
CA ALA A 466 4.19 -6.84 10.31
C ALA A 466 3.92 -8.26 10.86
N LEU A 467 2.65 -8.66 10.95
CA LEU A 467 2.20 -9.84 11.72
C LEU A 467 2.92 -11.15 11.36
N PRO A 468 3.16 -11.52 10.08
CA PRO A 468 3.83 -12.77 9.73
C PRO A 468 5.30 -12.81 10.19
N ALA A 469 6.01 -11.69 10.15
CA ALA A 469 7.38 -11.58 10.61
C ALA A 469 7.48 -11.65 12.15
N VAL A 470 6.50 -11.07 12.85
CA VAL A 470 6.42 -11.10 14.33
C VAL A 470 6.04 -12.48 14.85
N LEU A 471 5.02 -13.12 14.28
CA LEU A 471 4.59 -14.46 14.72
C LEU A 471 5.61 -15.54 14.31
N GLY A 472 6.20 -15.42 13.12
CA GLY A 472 7.19 -16.38 12.60
C GLY A 472 8.53 -16.41 13.36
N TYR A 473 8.83 -15.38 14.18
CA TYR A 473 10.06 -15.31 14.98
C TYR A 473 10.25 -16.53 15.91
N ARG A 474 9.17 -17.15 16.40
CA ARG A 474 9.24 -18.31 17.31
C ARG A 474 9.72 -19.62 16.66
N SER A 475 10.05 -19.64 15.37
CA SER A 475 10.21 -20.88 14.59
C SER A 475 11.57 -21.09 13.91
N THR A 476 12.50 -20.14 13.98
CA THR A 476 13.81 -20.24 13.31
C THR A 476 14.96 -19.87 14.23
N VAL A 477 15.73 -20.88 14.66
CA VAL A 477 17.16 -20.70 14.93
C VAL A 477 17.83 -20.40 13.58
N ASP A 478 18.74 -19.43 13.52
CA ASP A 478 19.36 -18.98 12.27
C ASP A 478 20.38 -20.01 11.74
N THR A 479 19.87 -21.04 11.05
CA THR A 479 20.66 -22.09 10.38
C THR A 479 20.61 -21.97 8.84
N GLU A 480 20.78 -20.74 8.31
CA GLU A 480 21.40 -20.64 6.98
C GLU A 480 22.86 -21.12 7.12
N PRO A 481 23.30 -22.19 6.42
CA PRO A 481 24.73 -22.45 6.32
C PRO A 481 25.38 -21.24 5.65
N ALA A 482 26.40 -20.68 6.28
CA ALA A 482 27.02 -19.41 5.89
C ALA A 482 27.88 -19.55 4.62
N SER A 483 27.23 -19.81 3.47
CA SER A 483 27.88 -19.72 2.17
C SER A 483 28.50 -18.32 2.02
N PRO A 484 29.79 -18.21 1.69
CA PRO A 484 30.48 -16.93 1.55
C PRO A 484 30.08 -16.27 0.21
N ASP A 485 28.84 -15.80 0.15
CA ASP A 485 28.27 -14.97 -0.90
C ASP A 485 29.10 -13.68 -0.93
N ARG A 486 30.13 -13.65 -1.80
CA ARG A 486 31.13 -12.56 -1.85
C ARG A 486 30.40 -11.24 -2.04
N ARG A 487 30.71 -10.27 -1.17
CA ARG A 487 30.04 -8.96 -1.05
C ARG A 487 29.81 -8.35 -2.45
N GLY A 488 28.55 -8.30 -2.88
CA GLY A 488 28.12 -7.59 -4.09
C GLY A 488 27.55 -8.45 -5.24
N GLY A 489 27.79 -9.76 -5.31
CA GLY A 489 27.54 -10.57 -6.52
C GLY A 489 26.16 -10.40 -7.20
N LEU A 490 25.07 -10.42 -6.42
CA LEU A 490 23.71 -10.17 -6.93
C LEU A 490 23.23 -8.71 -6.73
N LEU A 491 23.79 -8.03 -5.73
CA LEU A 491 23.32 -6.73 -5.27
C LEU A 491 23.89 -5.58 -6.11
N ALA A 492 25.17 -5.61 -6.47
CA ALA A 492 25.85 -4.50 -7.15
C ALA A 492 25.18 -4.07 -8.47
N PRO A 493 24.85 -4.97 -9.43
CA PRO A 493 24.22 -4.54 -10.68
C PRO A 493 22.75 -4.11 -10.49
N LEU A 494 22.04 -4.68 -9.53
CA LEU A 494 20.61 -4.38 -9.30
C LEU A 494 20.39 -3.13 -8.43
N ALA A 495 21.28 -2.86 -7.46
CA ALA A 495 21.24 -1.65 -6.63
C ALA A 495 21.54 -0.37 -7.44
N GLY A 496 22.20 -0.49 -8.59
CA GLY A 496 22.36 0.61 -9.54
C GLY A 496 21.07 1.04 -10.24
N VAL A 497 20.04 0.17 -10.30
CA VAL A 497 18.82 0.45 -11.09
C VAL A 497 18.09 1.70 -10.59
N PRO A 498 17.73 1.87 -9.30
CA PRO A 498 17.01 3.09 -8.88
C PRO A 498 17.86 4.36 -9.01
N ALA A 499 19.20 4.24 -8.94
CA ALA A 499 20.10 5.37 -9.19
C ALA A 499 20.11 5.81 -10.66
N VAL A 500 19.96 4.88 -11.61
CA VAL A 500 19.71 5.20 -13.03
C VAL A 500 18.31 5.79 -13.22
N LEU A 501 17.30 5.30 -12.49
CA LEU A 501 15.93 5.83 -12.57
C LEU A 501 15.79 7.27 -12.05
N LEU A 502 16.74 7.79 -11.26
CA LEU A 502 16.82 9.21 -10.90
C LEU A 502 17.03 10.15 -12.11
N ILE A 503 17.39 9.62 -13.28
CA ILE A 503 17.39 10.40 -14.53
C ILE A 503 15.98 10.91 -14.87
N VAL A 504 14.92 10.17 -14.52
CA VAL A 504 13.53 10.57 -14.80
C VAL A 504 13.18 11.93 -14.16
N PRO A 505 13.25 12.13 -12.83
CA PRO A 505 12.97 13.43 -12.24
C PRO A 505 13.94 14.54 -12.68
N VAL A 506 15.19 14.22 -13.01
CA VAL A 506 16.14 15.21 -13.58
C VAL A 506 15.65 15.70 -14.94
N VAL A 507 15.22 14.81 -15.85
CA VAL A 507 14.63 15.20 -17.14
C VAL A 507 13.35 15.99 -16.94
N LEU A 508 12.47 15.59 -16.01
CA LEU A 508 11.24 16.33 -15.71
C LEU A 508 11.53 17.77 -15.23
N LEU A 509 12.50 17.95 -14.31
CA LEU A 509 12.93 19.28 -13.84
C LEU A 509 13.56 20.15 -14.94
N LEU A 510 14.17 19.54 -15.95
CA LEU A 510 14.76 20.25 -17.11
C LEU A 510 13.73 20.55 -18.22
N THR A 511 12.54 19.95 -18.16
CA THR A 511 11.49 20.04 -19.20
C THR A 511 10.18 20.67 -18.72
N THR A 512 10.12 21.21 -17.49
CA THR A 512 8.98 22.02 -17.05
C THR A 512 8.89 23.29 -17.93
N PRO A 513 7.78 23.51 -18.66
CA PRO A 513 7.61 24.73 -19.43
C PRO A 513 7.46 25.93 -18.50
N ALA A 514 7.84 27.11 -18.98
CA ALA A 514 7.50 28.37 -18.32
C ALA A 514 5.97 28.61 -18.37
N PRO A 515 5.39 29.38 -17.43
CA PRO A 515 3.97 29.73 -17.48
C PRO A 515 3.59 30.43 -18.79
N ALA A 516 2.37 30.18 -19.26
CA ALA A 516 1.86 30.82 -20.47
C ALA A 516 1.64 32.33 -20.26
N HIS A 517 1.81 33.14 -21.32
CA HIS A 517 1.52 34.56 -21.25
C HIS A 517 0.00 34.80 -21.12
N PRO A 518 -0.45 35.76 -20.27
CA PRO A 518 -1.87 35.98 -20.00
C PRO A 518 -2.62 36.57 -21.19
N SER A 519 -3.94 36.33 -21.24
CA SER A 519 -4.86 36.94 -22.21
C SER A 519 -5.73 38.04 -21.58
N ALA A 520 -5.81 38.07 -20.25
CA ALA A 520 -6.48 39.08 -19.45
C ALA A 520 -6.15 40.54 -19.84
N THR A 521 -7.15 41.40 -19.70
CA THR A 521 -6.99 42.86 -19.76
C THR A 521 -6.94 43.44 -18.34
N ALA A 522 -6.67 44.74 -18.18
CA ALA A 522 -6.60 45.37 -16.85
C ALA A 522 -7.90 45.21 -16.05
N ASP A 523 -9.05 45.29 -16.72
CA ASP A 523 -10.38 45.22 -16.11
C ASP A 523 -11.16 43.92 -16.43
N SER A 524 -10.52 42.86 -16.96
CA SER A 524 -11.22 41.59 -17.22
C SER A 524 -10.36 40.31 -17.25
N VAL A 525 -10.97 39.19 -16.85
CA VAL A 525 -10.39 37.83 -16.90
C VAL A 525 -11.42 36.80 -17.39
N ARG A 526 -10.95 35.76 -18.07
CA ARG A 526 -11.74 34.55 -18.36
C ARG A 526 -11.63 33.56 -17.20
N LEU A 527 -12.74 33.29 -16.51
CA LEU A 527 -12.85 32.35 -15.41
C LEU A 527 -13.61 31.09 -15.84
N VAL A 528 -13.16 29.93 -15.37
CA VAL A 528 -13.86 28.64 -15.51
C VAL A 528 -13.97 27.95 -14.14
N THR A 529 -15.13 27.37 -13.82
CA THR A 529 -15.30 26.42 -12.70
C THR A 529 -15.71 25.03 -13.19
N TRP A 530 -15.20 23.97 -12.55
CA TRP A 530 -15.52 22.59 -12.93
C TRP A 530 -15.23 21.59 -11.78
N ASN A 531 -16.24 20.80 -11.37
CA ASN A 531 -16.01 19.53 -10.67
C ASN A 531 -15.36 18.54 -11.65
N LEU A 532 -14.25 17.90 -11.27
CA LEU A 532 -13.49 17.01 -12.17
C LEU A 532 -13.72 15.51 -11.94
N HIS A 533 -14.63 15.10 -11.06
CA HIS A 533 -14.93 13.69 -10.79
C HIS A 533 -13.67 12.84 -10.59
N TYR A 534 -12.73 13.36 -9.78
CA TYR A 534 -11.40 12.78 -9.50
C TYR A 534 -10.57 12.33 -10.74
N GLY A 535 -10.90 12.87 -11.92
CA GLY A 535 -10.27 12.63 -13.21
C GLY A 535 -10.89 11.51 -14.05
N VAL A 536 -12.11 11.07 -13.73
CA VAL A 536 -12.80 9.92 -14.36
C VAL A 536 -14.01 10.39 -15.18
N ASN A 537 -14.07 9.95 -16.44
CA ASN A 537 -15.15 10.27 -17.38
C ASN A 537 -16.36 9.31 -17.26
N ASP A 538 -17.43 9.60 -18.02
CA ASP A 538 -18.67 8.81 -18.03
C ASP A 538 -18.46 7.32 -18.40
N ASP A 539 -17.44 7.01 -19.22
CA ASP A 539 -17.03 5.64 -19.61
C ASP A 539 -16.10 4.94 -18.58
N ALA A 540 -15.98 5.48 -17.36
CA ALA A 540 -15.07 5.02 -16.31
C ALA A 540 -13.57 5.09 -16.68
N ALA A 541 -13.18 6.00 -17.57
CA ALA A 541 -11.81 6.16 -18.03
C ALA A 541 -11.13 7.40 -17.46
N VAL A 542 -9.84 7.26 -17.12
CA VAL A 542 -9.01 8.35 -16.60
C VAL A 542 -8.40 9.13 -17.78
N ASP A 543 -9.02 10.24 -18.18
CA ASP A 543 -8.51 11.10 -19.27
C ASP A 543 -8.34 12.58 -18.84
N PRO A 544 -7.23 12.92 -18.16
CA PRO A 544 -6.88 14.31 -17.86
C PRO A 544 -6.53 15.12 -19.12
N ALA A 545 -6.28 14.49 -20.28
CA ALA A 545 -6.03 15.20 -21.52
C ALA A 545 -7.33 15.74 -22.16
N ALA A 546 -8.45 15.01 -22.05
CA ALA A 546 -9.78 15.51 -22.39
C ALA A 546 -10.19 16.69 -21.49
N ILE A 547 -9.91 16.61 -20.19
CA ILE A 547 -10.10 17.73 -19.24
C ILE A 547 -9.27 18.95 -19.68
N ALA A 548 -7.97 18.79 -19.92
CA ALA A 548 -7.13 19.90 -20.38
C ALA A 548 -7.45 20.40 -21.80
N ALA A 549 -8.00 19.58 -22.69
CA ALA A 549 -8.50 20.03 -23.99
C ALA A 549 -9.74 20.91 -23.83
N THR A 550 -10.69 20.47 -23.01
CA THR A 550 -11.89 21.24 -22.64
C THR A 550 -11.51 22.58 -22.02
N LEU A 551 -10.62 22.59 -21.02
CA LEU A 551 -10.15 23.82 -20.37
C LEU A 551 -9.43 24.76 -21.34
N ARG A 552 -8.50 24.27 -22.18
CA ARG A 552 -7.83 25.13 -23.19
C ARG A 552 -8.78 25.75 -24.20
N SER A 553 -9.86 25.04 -24.57
CA SER A 553 -10.87 25.58 -25.51
C SER A 553 -11.58 26.84 -25.02
N GLN A 554 -11.56 27.08 -23.70
CA GLN A 554 -12.21 28.24 -23.07
C GLN A 554 -11.27 29.40 -22.82
N HIS A 555 -9.97 29.29 -23.18
CA HIS A 555 -8.94 30.30 -22.98
C HIS A 555 -8.93 30.97 -21.58
N PRO A 556 -8.94 30.21 -20.47
CA PRO A 556 -9.00 30.75 -19.12
C PRO A 556 -7.73 31.47 -18.69
N ASP A 557 -7.90 32.61 -18.03
CA ASP A 557 -6.86 33.23 -17.20
C ASP A 557 -6.89 32.65 -15.77
N VAL A 558 -8.08 32.27 -15.30
CA VAL A 558 -8.31 31.67 -13.99
C VAL A 558 -9.18 30.42 -14.12
N ILE A 559 -8.84 29.36 -13.40
CA ILE A 559 -9.64 28.13 -13.31
C ILE A 559 -9.80 27.79 -11.83
N VAL A 560 -11.01 27.48 -11.40
CA VAL A 560 -11.25 26.84 -10.10
C VAL A 560 -11.79 25.42 -10.33
N LEU A 561 -11.26 24.46 -9.59
CA LEU A 561 -11.52 23.05 -9.82
C LEU A 561 -11.89 22.36 -8.52
N GLN A 562 -12.92 21.53 -8.58
CA GLN A 562 -13.40 20.70 -7.48
C GLN A 562 -13.06 19.23 -7.75
N GLU A 563 -13.07 18.40 -6.71
CA GLU A 563 -12.75 16.96 -6.77
C GLU A 563 -11.39 16.62 -7.38
N VAL A 564 -10.38 17.46 -7.15
CA VAL A 564 -9.06 17.27 -7.77
C VAL A 564 -8.27 16.18 -7.04
N ASN A 565 -8.13 15.04 -7.71
CA ASN A 565 -7.42 13.86 -7.24
C ASN A 565 -5.89 14.05 -7.19
N ARG A 566 -5.27 13.59 -6.10
CA ARG A 566 -3.82 13.48 -5.89
C ARG A 566 -3.43 12.11 -5.34
N GLY A 567 -3.78 11.06 -6.08
CA GLY A 567 -3.28 9.70 -5.89
C GLY A 567 -4.29 8.67 -5.37
N TRP A 568 -5.59 8.96 -5.38
CA TRP A 568 -6.63 7.96 -5.10
C TRP A 568 -6.71 6.90 -6.21
N PRO A 569 -6.67 5.60 -5.87
CA PRO A 569 -6.88 4.49 -6.82
C PRO A 569 -8.17 4.56 -7.63
N ILE A 570 -9.30 5.06 -7.10
CA ILE A 570 -10.56 5.20 -7.87
C ILE A 570 -10.42 6.18 -9.06
N GLY A 571 -9.54 7.17 -9.00
CA GLY A 571 -9.12 7.97 -10.15
C GLY A 571 -7.76 7.54 -10.74
N GLY A 572 -7.47 6.24 -10.71
CA GLY A 572 -6.27 5.63 -11.30
C GLY A 572 -4.94 5.99 -10.62
N GLY A 573 -4.94 6.69 -9.50
CA GLY A 573 -3.72 7.11 -8.79
C GLY A 573 -2.99 8.32 -9.41
N THR A 574 -3.67 9.11 -10.24
CA THR A 574 -3.11 10.32 -10.90
C THR A 574 -2.96 11.50 -9.92
N ASP A 575 -1.94 12.33 -10.11
CA ASP A 575 -1.85 13.70 -9.55
C ASP A 575 -2.44 14.70 -10.54
N LEU A 576 -3.76 14.86 -10.50
CA LEU A 576 -4.52 15.65 -11.46
C LEU A 576 -4.16 17.14 -11.38
N ALA A 577 -3.89 17.66 -10.18
CA ALA A 577 -3.45 19.03 -9.96
C ALA A 577 -2.09 19.31 -10.66
N GLU A 578 -1.08 18.46 -10.40
CA GLU A 578 0.24 18.61 -11.01
C GLU A 578 0.23 18.30 -12.52
N TRP A 579 -0.66 17.42 -12.98
CA TRP A 579 -0.82 17.11 -14.41
C TRP A 579 -1.43 18.28 -15.16
N LEU A 580 -2.57 18.80 -14.71
CA LEU A 580 -3.26 19.93 -15.34
C LEU A 580 -2.41 21.21 -15.30
N SER A 581 -1.76 21.51 -14.17
CA SER A 581 -0.85 22.64 -14.03
C SER A 581 0.23 22.67 -15.13
N ARG A 582 0.92 21.55 -15.37
CA ARG A 582 1.94 21.42 -16.42
C ARG A 582 1.35 21.37 -17.83
N ALA A 583 0.14 20.84 -18.00
CA ALA A 583 -0.53 20.77 -19.29
C ALA A 583 -1.06 22.14 -19.76
N LEU A 584 -1.48 22.99 -18.82
CA LEU A 584 -2.06 24.30 -19.07
C LEU A 584 -1.02 25.44 -18.95
N GLY A 585 0.10 25.19 -18.26
CA GLY A 585 1.11 26.22 -17.99
C GLY A 585 0.69 27.21 -16.90
N MET A 586 -0.13 26.75 -15.93
CA MET A 586 -0.77 27.58 -14.90
C MET A 586 -0.39 27.07 -13.50
N PRO A 587 0.38 27.85 -12.70
CA PRO A 587 0.62 27.55 -11.29
C PRO A 587 -0.69 27.43 -10.50
N TYR A 588 -0.66 26.63 -9.42
CA TYR A 588 -1.86 26.27 -8.66
C TYR A 588 -1.74 26.46 -7.14
N VAL A 589 -2.88 26.79 -6.53
CA VAL A 589 -3.14 26.69 -5.09
C VAL A 589 -3.86 25.38 -4.83
N TRP A 590 -3.41 24.62 -3.83
CA TRP A 590 -4.01 23.34 -3.41
C TRP A 590 -4.70 23.51 -2.04
N SER A 591 -5.99 23.15 -1.95
CA SER A 591 -6.73 23.10 -0.68
C SER A 591 -7.22 21.68 -0.37
N PRO A 592 -6.49 20.92 0.46
CA PRO A 592 -6.85 19.54 0.77
C PRO A 592 -8.17 19.44 1.54
N ALA A 593 -9.00 18.50 1.11
CA ALA A 593 -10.17 17.97 1.78
C ALA A 593 -9.87 16.53 2.28
N ALA A 594 -10.86 15.88 2.91
CA ALA A 594 -10.86 14.46 3.27
C ALA A 594 -9.57 13.95 3.98
N ASP A 595 -8.67 13.30 3.24
CA ASP A 595 -7.43 12.66 3.67
C ASP A 595 -6.15 13.41 3.28
N GLY A 596 -6.25 14.47 2.47
CA GLY A 596 -5.11 15.19 1.89
C GLY A 596 -4.70 14.73 0.48
N GLN A 597 -5.41 13.79 -0.13
CA GLN A 597 -5.25 13.36 -1.52
C GLN A 597 -6.39 13.80 -2.44
N PHE A 598 -7.38 14.53 -1.92
CA PHE A 598 -8.53 15.05 -2.64
C PHE A 598 -8.84 16.47 -2.18
N GLY A 599 -9.47 17.30 -3.00
CA GLY A 599 -9.80 18.67 -2.61
C GLY A 599 -9.99 19.63 -3.77
N ASN A 600 -9.77 20.91 -3.49
CA ASN A 600 -10.06 22.03 -4.38
C ASN A 600 -8.76 22.69 -4.88
N VAL A 601 -8.79 23.22 -6.09
CA VAL A 601 -7.67 23.94 -6.72
C VAL A 601 -8.11 25.29 -7.29
N ILE A 602 -7.23 26.28 -7.19
CA ILE A 602 -7.26 27.49 -8.02
C ILE A 602 -6.01 27.47 -8.91
N MET A 603 -6.16 27.54 -10.23
CA MET A 603 -5.08 27.74 -11.20
C MET A 603 -5.19 29.14 -11.83
N SER A 604 -4.06 29.76 -12.13
CA SER A 604 -4.02 31.10 -12.73
C SER A 604 -2.83 31.27 -13.67
N SER A 605 -3.03 31.92 -14.81
CA SER A 605 -1.94 32.44 -15.67
C SER A 605 -1.35 33.73 -15.10
N LEU A 606 -2.15 34.47 -14.34
CA LEU A 606 -1.79 35.71 -13.64
C LEU A 606 -1.18 35.42 -12.25
N PRO A 607 -0.36 36.32 -11.68
CA PRO A 607 0.19 36.16 -10.35
C PRO A 607 -0.90 36.06 -9.26
N MET A 608 -0.76 35.12 -8.33
CA MET A 608 -1.66 34.96 -7.19
C MET A 608 -1.00 35.47 -5.90
N SER A 609 -1.76 36.21 -5.09
CA SER A 609 -1.37 36.74 -3.79
C SER A 609 -2.40 36.39 -2.70
N GLN A 610 -2.11 36.76 -1.44
CA GLN A 610 -3.00 36.62 -0.27
C GLN A 610 -3.61 35.21 -0.03
N VAL A 611 -2.99 34.15 -0.58
CA VAL A 611 -3.51 32.78 -0.59
C VAL A 611 -3.95 32.29 0.79
N ARG A 612 -5.16 31.75 0.88
CA ARG A 612 -5.73 31.10 2.08
C ARG A 612 -6.47 29.82 1.67
N THR A 613 -6.28 28.77 2.44
CA THR A 613 -6.90 27.45 2.24
C THR A 613 -7.24 26.89 3.60
N GLY A 614 -8.40 26.26 3.75
CA GLY A 614 -8.81 25.71 5.05
C GLY A 614 -9.94 24.70 4.96
N PRO A 615 -10.15 23.92 6.03
CA PRO A 615 -11.30 23.04 6.15
C PRO A 615 -12.58 23.86 6.34
N LEU A 616 -13.69 23.30 5.87
CA LEU A 616 -15.03 23.74 6.24
C LEU A 616 -15.52 22.94 7.48
N PRO A 617 -16.62 23.36 8.13
CA PRO A 617 -17.25 22.60 9.22
C PRO A 617 -17.57 21.17 8.75
N TYR A 618 -17.36 20.17 9.61
CA TYR A 618 -17.54 18.77 9.20
C TYR A 618 -19.03 18.39 9.02
N GLY A 619 -19.91 18.95 9.86
CA GLY A 619 -21.35 18.70 9.82
C GLY A 619 -21.72 17.22 9.86
N GLN A 620 -22.61 16.82 8.95
CA GLN A 620 -23.02 15.43 8.71
C GLN A 620 -22.53 14.98 7.33
N GLY A 621 -22.02 13.76 7.23
CA GLY A 621 -21.66 13.11 5.97
C GLY A 621 -20.30 12.39 6.00
N PRO A 622 -19.87 11.90 4.83
CA PRO A 622 -18.76 10.94 4.72
C PRO A 622 -17.37 11.57 4.85
N GLN A 623 -17.18 12.79 4.36
CA GLN A 623 -15.86 13.44 4.26
C GLN A 623 -15.87 14.93 4.64
N ARG A 624 -14.71 15.40 5.13
CA ARG A 624 -14.45 16.81 5.45
C ARG A 624 -14.25 17.62 4.17
N ARG A 625 -15.07 18.66 3.96
CA ARG A 625 -14.93 19.61 2.85
C ARG A 625 -13.87 20.71 3.13
N SER A 626 -13.46 21.43 2.09
CA SER A 626 -12.46 22.51 2.16
C SER A 626 -12.85 23.71 1.28
N TYR A 627 -12.21 24.86 1.51
CA TYR A 627 -12.24 26.02 0.63
C TYR A 627 -10.83 26.46 0.22
N ALA A 628 -10.70 27.12 -0.94
CA ALA A 628 -9.52 27.85 -1.34
C ALA A 628 -9.88 29.30 -1.67
N ARG A 629 -8.94 30.23 -1.41
CA ARG A 629 -9.00 31.63 -1.79
C ARG A 629 -7.62 32.12 -2.25
N ALA A 630 -7.58 32.89 -3.32
CA ALA A 630 -6.41 33.64 -3.76
C ALA A 630 -6.84 34.99 -4.36
N THR A 631 -5.99 36.01 -4.25
CA THR A 631 -6.19 37.28 -4.95
C THR A 631 -5.38 37.25 -6.24
N VAL A 632 -6.05 37.27 -7.38
CA VAL A 632 -5.45 37.23 -8.72
C VAL A 632 -5.09 38.66 -9.13
N GLN A 633 -3.81 38.92 -9.40
CA GLN A 633 -3.31 40.24 -9.76
C GLN A 633 -3.54 40.51 -11.26
N LEU A 634 -4.39 41.47 -11.56
CA LEU A 634 -4.71 41.88 -12.93
C LEU A 634 -3.62 42.80 -13.50
N PRO A 635 -3.52 42.93 -14.85
CA PRO A 635 -2.83 44.04 -15.48
C PRO A 635 -3.35 45.39 -14.93
N GLY A 636 -2.52 46.44 -14.98
CA GLY A 636 -2.86 47.74 -14.36
C GLY A 636 -2.76 47.79 -12.82
N GLY A 637 -2.71 46.63 -12.13
CA GLY A 637 -2.42 46.54 -10.69
C GLY A 637 -3.65 46.32 -9.80
N HIS A 638 -4.84 46.15 -10.38
CA HIS A 638 -6.04 45.71 -9.67
C HIS A 638 -5.89 44.25 -9.19
N GLY A 639 -6.71 43.83 -8.22
CA GLY A 639 -6.72 42.45 -7.72
C GLY A 639 -8.14 41.93 -7.60
N LEU A 640 -8.41 40.76 -8.17
CA LEU A 640 -9.69 40.05 -8.05
C LEU A 640 -9.54 38.93 -7.02
N THR A 641 -10.34 38.93 -5.96
CA THR A 641 -10.41 37.79 -5.04
C THR A 641 -11.18 36.65 -5.72
N VAL A 642 -10.59 35.46 -5.76
CA VAL A 642 -11.24 34.25 -6.29
C VAL A 642 -11.32 33.21 -5.18
N CYS A 643 -12.51 32.69 -4.95
CA CYS A 643 -12.82 31.66 -3.97
C CYS A 643 -13.46 30.43 -4.62
N THR A 644 -13.15 29.24 -4.08
CA THR A 644 -13.78 27.98 -4.46
C THR A 644 -13.96 27.05 -3.27
N ALA A 645 -14.99 26.21 -3.34
CA ALA A 645 -15.27 25.12 -2.41
C ALA A 645 -15.97 23.97 -3.15
N HIS A 646 -16.04 22.81 -2.49
CA HIS A 646 -16.98 21.74 -2.83
C HIS A 646 -17.73 21.39 -1.54
N LEU A 647 -19.05 21.64 -1.49
CA LEU A 647 -19.89 21.48 -0.30
C LEU A 647 -20.46 20.06 -0.13
N GLN A 648 -21.25 19.81 0.93
CA GLN A 648 -21.79 18.48 1.20
C GLN A 648 -22.86 18.00 0.19
N ASN A 649 -22.61 16.85 -0.44
CA ASN A 649 -23.41 16.28 -1.52
C ASN A 649 -24.68 15.50 -1.11
N ILE A 650 -24.76 15.01 0.13
CA ILE A 650 -25.99 14.36 0.62
C ILE A 650 -27.13 15.38 0.65
N THR A 651 -28.18 15.13 -0.14
CA THR A 651 -29.28 16.08 -0.40
C THR A 651 -29.92 16.58 0.89
N GLU A 652 -30.20 15.69 1.83
CA GLU A 652 -30.87 15.97 3.10
C GLU A 652 -30.03 16.83 4.06
N HIS A 653 -28.72 16.91 3.87
CA HIS A 653 -27.79 17.57 4.81
C HIS A 653 -27.72 19.11 4.63
N HIS A 654 -28.85 19.77 4.35
CA HIS A 654 -28.96 21.23 4.21
C HIS A 654 -28.26 21.99 5.34
N ALA A 655 -28.48 21.61 6.60
CA ALA A 655 -27.87 22.25 7.76
C ALA A 655 -26.33 22.11 7.84
N THR A 656 -25.73 21.18 7.07
CA THR A 656 -24.28 21.12 6.89
C THR A 656 -23.85 22.18 5.88
N ARG A 657 -24.40 22.15 4.66
CA ARG A 657 -24.12 23.14 3.61
C ARG A 657 -24.34 24.58 4.10
N ASP A 658 -25.40 24.80 4.86
CA ASP A 658 -25.76 26.09 5.45
C ASP A 658 -24.61 26.69 6.30
N ALA A 659 -23.97 25.86 7.14
CA ALA A 659 -22.83 26.26 7.97
C ALA A 659 -21.49 26.28 7.20
N GLU A 660 -21.34 25.44 6.18
CA GLU A 660 -20.22 25.50 5.24
C GLU A 660 -20.24 26.81 4.44
N ILE A 661 -21.41 27.27 4.01
CA ILE A 661 -21.63 28.53 3.28
C ILE A 661 -21.36 29.74 4.18
N ASP A 662 -21.84 29.77 5.43
CA ASP A 662 -21.48 30.84 6.38
C ASP A 662 -19.95 30.94 6.57
N THR A 663 -19.29 29.78 6.65
CA THR A 663 -17.83 29.73 6.79
C THR A 663 -17.13 30.22 5.52
N LEU A 664 -17.61 29.81 4.33
CA LEU A 664 -17.07 30.25 3.03
C LEU A 664 -17.23 31.76 2.83
N LEU A 665 -18.43 32.28 3.03
CA LEU A 665 -18.74 33.71 2.91
C LEU A 665 -17.92 34.54 3.90
N GLY A 666 -17.79 34.08 5.15
CA GLY A 666 -16.94 34.72 6.17
C GLY A 666 -15.44 34.80 5.81
N HIS A 667 -14.95 33.96 4.90
CA HIS A 667 -13.58 34.03 4.39
C HIS A 667 -13.45 34.78 3.04
N CYS A 668 -14.54 35.08 2.36
CA CYS A 668 -14.56 35.52 0.95
C CYS A 668 -15.31 36.84 0.69
N ALA A 669 -16.55 37.01 1.19
CA ALA A 669 -17.41 38.14 0.81
C ALA A 669 -16.83 39.51 1.23
N GLY A 670 -16.12 39.58 2.35
CA GLY A 670 -15.43 40.78 2.83
C GLY A 670 -14.16 41.17 2.05
N HIS A 671 -13.95 40.67 0.83
CA HIS A 671 -12.76 40.88 0.01
C HIS A 671 -13.08 41.27 -1.44
N ALA A 672 -14.10 42.12 -1.63
CA ALA A 672 -14.47 42.69 -2.92
C ALA A 672 -13.29 43.45 -3.61
N PRO A 673 -13.16 43.39 -4.96
CA PRO A 673 -13.99 42.60 -5.87
C PRO A 673 -13.73 41.11 -5.70
N VAL A 674 -14.80 40.31 -5.63
CA VAL A 674 -14.74 38.87 -5.34
C VAL A 674 -15.64 38.06 -6.26
N VAL A 675 -15.12 36.91 -6.71
CA VAL A 675 -15.90 35.83 -7.31
C VAL A 675 -15.80 34.58 -6.43
N VAL A 676 -16.93 33.94 -6.16
CA VAL A 676 -17.05 32.69 -5.41
C VAL A 676 -17.72 31.66 -6.32
N ALA A 677 -16.99 30.59 -6.67
CA ALA A 677 -17.44 29.63 -7.68
C ALA A 677 -17.09 28.18 -7.31
N GLY A 678 -17.95 27.24 -7.67
CA GLY A 678 -17.73 25.80 -7.46
C GLY A 678 -19.01 24.98 -7.33
N ASP A 679 -18.82 23.70 -7.03
CA ASP A 679 -19.90 22.78 -6.72
C ASP A 679 -20.41 22.99 -5.28
N PHE A 680 -21.59 23.57 -5.17
CA PHE A 680 -22.25 23.84 -3.90
C PHE A 680 -23.31 22.80 -3.53
N ASN A 681 -23.49 21.75 -4.34
CA ASN A 681 -24.45 20.66 -4.13
C ASN A 681 -25.84 21.16 -3.69
N SER A 682 -26.26 22.30 -4.26
CA SER A 682 -27.45 23.05 -3.85
C SER A 682 -28.18 23.57 -5.08
N MET A 683 -29.49 23.31 -5.14
CA MET A 683 -30.33 23.67 -6.29
C MET A 683 -30.86 25.11 -6.22
N PRO A 684 -31.23 25.71 -7.36
CA PRO A 684 -31.94 26.99 -7.40
C PRO A 684 -33.18 27.00 -6.50
N GLY A 685 -33.35 28.08 -5.73
CA GLY A 685 -34.46 28.23 -4.79
C GLY A 685 -34.28 27.54 -3.43
N TRP A 686 -33.18 26.82 -3.18
CA TRP A 686 -32.88 26.29 -1.84
C TRP A 686 -32.48 27.41 -0.85
N PRO A 687 -32.88 27.34 0.44
CA PRO A 687 -32.66 28.43 1.40
C PRO A 687 -31.18 28.81 1.62
N GLU A 688 -30.27 27.82 1.50
CA GLU A 688 -28.84 28.02 1.63
C GLU A 688 -28.22 28.81 0.46
N ILE A 689 -28.73 28.68 -0.77
CA ILE A 689 -28.28 29.48 -1.93
C ILE A 689 -28.59 30.96 -1.73
N ALA A 690 -29.74 31.29 -1.16
CA ALA A 690 -30.11 32.67 -0.89
C ALA A 690 -29.20 33.38 0.16
N LYS A 691 -28.22 32.68 0.76
CA LYS A 691 -27.15 33.33 1.55
C LYS A 691 -26.19 34.15 0.70
N PHE A 692 -25.95 33.76 -0.56
CA PHE A 692 -25.07 34.50 -1.47
C PHE A 692 -25.69 35.87 -1.81
N ASP A 693 -26.98 35.90 -2.17
CA ASP A 693 -27.73 37.15 -2.38
C ASP A 693 -27.70 38.04 -1.13
N ARG A 694 -27.93 37.46 0.06
CA ARG A 694 -27.86 38.17 1.35
C ARG A 694 -26.47 38.68 1.72
N ALA A 695 -25.42 38.17 1.08
CA ALA A 695 -24.04 38.63 1.24
C ALA A 695 -23.62 39.66 0.17
N GLY A 696 -24.53 40.09 -0.70
CA GLY A 696 -24.23 41.02 -1.80
C GLY A 696 -23.49 40.34 -2.95
N LEU A 697 -23.78 39.07 -3.22
CA LEU A 697 -23.16 38.29 -4.30
C LEU A 697 -24.23 37.80 -5.29
N VAL A 698 -24.15 38.22 -6.55
CA VAL A 698 -25.11 37.91 -7.63
C VAL A 698 -24.62 36.72 -8.47
N SER A 699 -25.50 35.79 -8.85
CA SER A 699 -25.13 34.67 -9.73
C SER A 699 -24.86 35.13 -11.17
N ALA A 700 -23.75 34.65 -11.74
CA ALA A 700 -23.42 34.83 -13.16
C ALA A 700 -24.43 34.15 -14.09
N GLN A 701 -24.93 32.97 -13.71
CA GLN A 701 -25.89 32.21 -14.52
C GLN A 701 -27.22 32.95 -14.61
N ASP A 702 -27.72 33.43 -13.47
CA ASP A 702 -29.02 34.08 -13.39
C ASP A 702 -28.99 35.49 -14.02
N SER A 703 -27.92 36.25 -13.80
CA SER A 703 -27.72 37.58 -14.42
C SER A 703 -27.48 37.55 -15.93
N THR A 704 -27.04 36.41 -16.49
CA THR A 704 -26.83 36.24 -17.95
C THR A 704 -27.96 35.46 -18.65
N GLY A 705 -29.01 35.06 -17.93
CA GLY A 705 -30.20 34.42 -18.50
C GLY A 705 -30.22 32.88 -18.51
N HIS A 706 -29.18 32.23 -18.01
CA HIS A 706 -29.01 30.76 -18.00
C HIS A 706 -29.62 30.09 -16.74
N ALA A 707 -30.58 30.76 -16.09
CA ALA A 707 -31.08 30.40 -14.76
C ALA A 707 -31.73 28.99 -14.68
N GLY A 708 -32.33 28.53 -15.79
CA GLY A 708 -33.01 27.23 -15.86
C GLY A 708 -32.12 26.07 -16.32
N GLU A 709 -30.84 26.31 -16.59
CA GLU A 709 -29.97 25.30 -17.20
C GLU A 709 -29.32 24.37 -16.16
N LEU A 710 -29.03 23.14 -16.59
CA LEU A 710 -28.60 22.03 -15.74
C LEU A 710 -27.14 21.65 -16.07
N THR A 711 -26.37 21.35 -15.02
CA THR A 711 -24.91 21.14 -15.10
C THR A 711 -24.48 19.71 -14.78
N SER A 712 -25.34 18.89 -14.15
CA SER A 712 -25.01 17.51 -13.74
C SER A 712 -26.25 16.59 -13.70
N PRO A 713 -26.13 15.28 -13.94
CA PRO A 713 -24.97 14.62 -14.58
C PRO A 713 -24.93 14.91 -16.09
N THR A 714 -23.77 14.79 -16.73
CA THR A 714 -23.57 15.01 -18.19
C THR A 714 -24.43 14.13 -19.10
N ASP A 715 -24.63 12.86 -18.71
CA ASP A 715 -25.36 11.86 -19.51
C ASP A 715 -26.85 12.21 -19.67
N THR A 716 -27.47 12.63 -18.56
CA THR A 716 -28.89 12.92 -18.42
C THR A 716 -29.06 14.04 -17.38
N PRO A 717 -28.84 15.32 -17.76
CA PRO A 717 -28.83 16.45 -16.83
C PRO A 717 -30.14 16.59 -16.04
N LYS A 718 -30.00 16.73 -14.71
CA LYS A 718 -31.10 16.79 -13.73
C LYS A 718 -30.93 17.90 -12.70
N TYR A 719 -29.70 18.34 -12.47
CA TYR A 719 -29.30 19.18 -11.34
C TYR A 719 -28.48 20.39 -11.81
N ARG A 720 -28.50 21.47 -11.03
CA ARG A 720 -27.60 22.63 -11.13
C ARG A 720 -26.87 22.84 -9.79
N PRO A 721 -25.94 21.93 -9.40
CA PRO A 721 -25.15 22.08 -8.17
C PRO A 721 -23.98 23.05 -8.32
N ASP A 722 -23.55 23.37 -9.55
CA ASP A 722 -22.42 24.26 -9.84
C ASP A 722 -22.86 25.74 -9.94
N TRP A 723 -22.09 26.63 -9.33
CA TRP A 723 -22.39 28.06 -9.28
C TRP A 723 -21.18 28.95 -9.53
N ILE A 724 -21.45 30.16 -10.04
CA ILE A 724 -20.54 31.30 -10.01
C ILE A 724 -21.32 32.50 -9.45
N PHE A 725 -20.82 33.12 -8.39
CA PHE A 725 -21.33 34.37 -7.82
C PHE A 725 -20.26 35.45 -7.80
N GLY A 726 -20.64 36.73 -7.89
CA GLY A 726 -19.72 37.87 -7.78
C GLY A 726 -20.33 39.07 -7.05
N SER A 727 -19.50 39.91 -6.45
CA SER A 727 -19.91 41.13 -5.75
C SER A 727 -20.41 42.24 -6.69
N ASP A 728 -21.05 43.29 -6.16
CA ASP A 728 -21.65 44.39 -6.95
C ASP A 728 -20.65 45.15 -7.86
N ASP A 729 -19.36 45.07 -7.59
CA ASP A 729 -18.24 45.61 -8.39
C ASP A 729 -17.71 44.63 -9.47
N VAL A 730 -18.43 43.51 -9.68
CA VAL A 730 -18.15 42.49 -10.69
C VAL A 730 -19.34 42.33 -11.64
N SER A 731 -19.07 42.26 -12.95
CA SER A 731 -20.06 41.94 -13.98
C SER A 731 -19.66 40.75 -14.85
N PHE A 732 -20.65 39.96 -15.27
CA PHE A 732 -20.46 38.70 -16.01
C PHE A 732 -20.87 38.83 -17.48
N ASN A 733 -20.05 38.33 -18.38
CA ASN A 733 -20.22 38.43 -19.84
C ASN A 733 -19.74 37.13 -20.52
N ASP A 734 -20.26 36.79 -21.70
CA ASP A 734 -19.94 35.53 -22.41
C ASP A 734 -19.98 34.28 -21.51
N PHE A 735 -21.02 34.18 -20.67
CA PHE A 735 -21.28 32.99 -19.88
C PHE A 735 -21.63 31.81 -20.79
N ARG A 736 -21.11 30.62 -20.48
CA ARG A 736 -21.37 29.36 -21.20
C ARG A 736 -21.36 28.17 -20.26
N ILE A 737 -22.34 27.28 -20.41
CA ILE A 737 -22.20 25.87 -20.05
C ILE A 737 -21.44 25.17 -21.18
N VAL A 738 -20.35 24.51 -20.87
CA VAL A 738 -19.43 23.94 -21.87
C VAL A 738 -19.64 22.43 -21.92
N HIS A 739 -20.42 21.94 -22.89
CA HIS A 739 -20.69 20.51 -23.01
C HIS A 739 -19.41 19.69 -23.28
N SER A 740 -19.07 18.82 -22.34
CA SER A 740 -17.96 17.87 -22.35
C SER A 740 -18.36 16.68 -21.49
N THR A 741 -17.87 15.48 -21.79
CA THR A 741 -18.14 14.23 -21.05
C THR A 741 -16.91 13.73 -20.27
N ALA A 742 -15.92 14.60 -20.04
CA ALA A 742 -14.66 14.27 -19.36
C ALA A 742 -14.76 14.24 -17.83
N SER A 743 -15.93 14.59 -17.29
CA SER A 743 -16.45 14.37 -15.94
C SER A 743 -17.97 14.35 -16.06
N ASP A 744 -18.65 13.87 -15.03
CA ASP A 744 -20.10 13.92 -14.82
C ASP A 744 -20.70 15.34 -14.65
N HIS A 745 -19.89 16.40 -14.53
CA HIS A 745 -20.34 17.81 -14.48
C HIS A 745 -19.93 18.58 -15.75
N PHE A 746 -20.76 19.52 -16.19
CA PHE A 746 -20.40 20.46 -17.26
C PHE A 746 -19.60 21.65 -16.70
N PRO A 747 -18.41 21.98 -17.28
CA PRO A 747 -17.67 23.19 -16.92
C PRO A 747 -18.48 24.46 -17.21
N LEU A 748 -18.44 25.41 -16.26
CA LEU A 748 -19.03 26.74 -16.42
C LEU A 748 -17.92 27.75 -16.74
N ALA A 749 -18.04 28.46 -17.86
CA ALA A 749 -17.11 29.50 -18.30
C ALA A 749 -17.78 30.88 -18.28
N THR A 750 -17.07 31.94 -17.90
CA THR A 750 -17.55 33.32 -17.97
C THR A 750 -16.39 34.31 -18.06
N THR A 751 -16.59 35.44 -18.72
CA THR A 751 -15.70 36.60 -18.64
C THR A 751 -16.17 37.51 -17.51
N VAL A 752 -15.31 37.66 -16.52
CA VAL A 752 -15.48 38.53 -15.34
C VAL A 752 -14.90 39.91 -15.69
N ARG A 753 -15.69 40.98 -15.55
CA ARG A 753 -15.23 42.37 -15.63
C ARG A 753 -15.33 43.06 -14.27
N LEU A 754 -14.35 43.90 -13.94
CA LEU A 754 -14.47 44.87 -12.85
C LEU A 754 -15.23 46.12 -13.31
N GLY A 755 -15.97 46.75 -12.38
CA GLY A 755 -16.74 47.98 -12.57
C GLY A 755 -16.04 49.25 -12.11
#